data_AF-A0A8J6C0K3-F1
#
_entry.id   AF-A0A8J6C0K3-F1
#
_cell.length_a   1.000
_cell.length_b   1.000
_cell.length_c   1.000
_cell.angle_alpha   90.00
_cell.angle_beta   90.00
_cell.angle_gamma   90.00
#
_symmetry.space_group_name_H-M   'P 1'
#
loop_
_entity.id
_entity.type
_entity.pdbx_description
1 polymer ?
#
loop_
_entity_poly.entity_id
_entity_poly.type
_entity_poly.pdbx_seq_one_letter_code
_entity_poly.pdbx_strand_id
1 'polypeptide(L)'
;MKAAAMRGVALGVVLLLSVYVRVSHGVTDSQDTSVLRALMDQWQNAPPSWGQSEDPCGNSPWDGVVCGSNRVISIKISTMGIKGVLAADIGQLTELQSLDLSFNKDLGGVLTPNIGNLKQLTTLILAGCSFHGNIPDELGSLPKLSYMALNSNLFSGKIPASLGNLSSLYWFDIADNQLTGPLPISTNGGMGLDKLLKTKHFHFNKNQLSGPIPDALFSPEMTLIHLLFDGNKFTGNIPDSLGLVSTLEVVRLDRNSLTGPVPENLNNLTGVNELNLANNQLTGPFPDLSKMTILNYIDLSNNTFDPSPSPQWFWKLPQLSALIIQSGRLYGAVPMKLFSSPQLQQVILDGNGFNGTLDMGKSISSELSIVSFKNNNLSSVTVTSSYNGTLSLAGNPVCNRLPEYCNVTKVAAAAPYSTSLVKCFTETCAAAGESMSPQSCACAYPYQGVMYFRAPFFGDVTNGTAFQELESKLWTKLGLTPGSVFLQDPFFNSDSYMQVQVKLFPSGSAYFNRSEVMRIGFDFSNQTFKPPKEFGPYYFIASPYPFPEDRSSSKSKGAIIGIAAGCGVLVVALVGAAVYAIVQRRRAQKAREELGGPFASWARSEERGGAPRLKGARWFSYEELKRSTNNFAEANELGYGGYGKVYRGMLLTGQFIAIKRAQQGSMQGGHEFKTEIELLSRVHHKNLVGLVGFCFEQGEQMLVYEFMSAGTLRDSLSGKSGLHLDWKKRLRVALGAARGLAYLHELADPPIIHRDVKSSNILMDEHLTAKVADFGLSKLVSDTERGHVSTQVKGTLGYLDPEYYMSQQLTEKSDVYSFGVVMLELIIAKQPIEKGKYIVREVKRALDGGDAEFCGLKDMIDTRIMNNNHLAAFSKFVHLALRCVEEAAGARPSMSDVVKEIEMMLQSEGLSSVSTSASTSATEFGVTMGAPRHPYNDPLPNKDKDMSTDSFDYSGGYSFQSKIEPK
;
A
#
# COMPACT_ATOMS: atom_id res chain seq x y z
N MET A 1 -65.28 -4.79 43.29
CA MET A 1 -64.32 -4.25 42.30
C MET A 1 -62.85 -4.41 42.75
N LYS A 2 -62.42 -5.62 43.12
CA LYS A 2 -61.01 -5.97 43.39
C LYS A 2 -60.60 -7.30 42.72
N ALA A 3 -61.32 -7.71 41.68
CA ALA A 3 -61.08 -8.96 40.94
C ALA A 3 -60.75 -8.75 39.44
N ALA A 4 -60.73 -7.52 38.95
CA ALA A 4 -60.45 -7.22 37.54
C ALA A 4 -58.98 -6.85 37.26
N ALA A 5 -58.18 -6.53 38.29
CA ALA A 5 -56.80 -6.09 38.11
C ALA A 5 -55.74 -7.22 38.14
N MET A 6 -56.12 -8.46 38.51
CA MET A 6 -55.17 -9.58 38.62
C MET A 6 -55.20 -10.56 37.43
N ARG A 7 -56.10 -10.40 36.46
CA ARG A 7 -56.12 -11.24 35.23
C ARG A 7 -55.37 -10.64 34.04
N GLY A 8 -55.11 -9.33 34.04
CA GLY A 8 -54.31 -8.66 32.98
C GLY A 8 -52.81 -8.85 33.11
N VAL A 9 -52.30 -9.10 34.33
CA VAL A 9 -50.86 -9.25 34.59
C VAL A 9 -50.37 -10.66 34.22
N ALA A 10 -51.22 -11.68 34.30
CA ALA A 10 -50.84 -13.06 33.95
C ALA A 10 -50.80 -13.32 32.43
N LEU A 11 -51.59 -12.61 31.61
CA LEU A 11 -51.51 -12.71 30.15
C LEU A 11 -50.38 -11.85 29.56
N GLY A 12 -50.04 -10.73 30.20
CA GLY A 12 -48.95 -9.85 29.77
C GLY A 12 -47.56 -10.46 29.97
N VAL A 13 -47.37 -11.29 31.00
CA VAL A 13 -46.08 -11.95 31.28
C VAL A 13 -45.80 -13.12 30.33
N VAL A 14 -46.83 -13.72 29.73
CA VAL A 14 -46.64 -14.78 28.71
C VAL A 14 -46.44 -14.19 27.31
N LEU A 15 -47.00 -13.01 26.99
CA LEU A 15 -46.77 -12.32 25.72
C LEU A 15 -45.45 -11.52 25.67
N LEU A 16 -44.95 -11.05 26.81
CA LEU A 16 -43.63 -10.40 26.93
C LEU A 16 -42.44 -11.37 26.81
N LEU A 17 -42.69 -12.68 26.66
CA LEU A 17 -41.67 -13.67 26.31
C LEU A 17 -41.53 -13.92 24.80
N SER A 18 -42.23 -13.17 23.93
CA SER A 18 -42.27 -13.50 22.48
C SER A 18 -41.87 -12.40 21.49
N VAL A 19 -41.36 -11.24 21.91
CA VAL A 19 -40.80 -10.25 20.96
C VAL A 19 -39.40 -9.80 21.39
N TYR A 20 -38.49 -10.76 21.38
CA TYR A 20 -37.09 -10.51 21.02
C TYR A 20 -37.05 -10.21 19.52
N VAL A 21 -37.00 -8.93 19.11
CA VAL A 21 -36.42 -8.62 17.80
C VAL A 21 -34.91 -8.67 17.99
N ARG A 22 -34.37 -9.88 17.85
CA ARG A 22 -32.95 -10.10 17.60
C ARG A 22 -32.57 -9.26 16.38
N VAL A 23 -31.43 -8.55 16.43
CA VAL A 23 -30.72 -8.26 15.19
C VAL A 23 -30.38 -9.63 14.61
N SER A 24 -31.17 -10.09 13.64
CA SER A 24 -30.79 -11.20 12.80
C SER A 24 -29.60 -10.72 11.98
N HIS A 25 -28.38 -10.94 12.49
CA HIS A 25 -27.35 -11.45 11.59
C HIS A 25 -28.03 -12.65 10.95
N GLY A 26 -28.30 -12.58 9.64
CA GLY A 26 -28.85 -13.75 8.99
C GLY A 26 -27.84 -14.87 9.23
N VAL A 27 -28.31 -15.96 9.83
CA VAL A 27 -27.49 -17.14 10.07
C VAL A 27 -26.84 -17.47 8.73
N THR A 28 -25.51 -17.70 8.74
CA THR A 28 -24.81 -18.13 7.52
C THR A 28 -25.61 -19.25 6.88
N ASP A 29 -25.77 -19.18 5.56
CA ASP A 29 -26.55 -20.16 4.82
C ASP A 29 -26.18 -21.58 5.28
N SER A 30 -27.21 -22.38 5.57
CA SER A 30 -27.01 -23.70 6.18
C SER A 30 -26.19 -24.61 5.28
N GLN A 31 -26.28 -24.42 3.95
CA GLN A 31 -25.46 -25.15 2.99
C GLN A 31 -23.99 -24.77 3.15
N ASP A 32 -23.67 -23.48 3.14
CA ASP A 32 -22.29 -23.00 3.28
C ASP A 32 -21.69 -23.45 4.63
N THR A 33 -22.48 -23.38 5.70
CA THR A 33 -22.10 -23.87 7.03
C THR A 33 -21.82 -25.38 7.03
N SER A 34 -22.64 -26.17 6.34
CA SER A 34 -22.44 -27.63 6.22
C SER A 34 -21.17 -27.97 5.44
N VAL A 35 -20.87 -27.23 4.38
CA VAL A 35 -19.65 -27.41 3.56
C VAL A 35 -18.41 -27.10 4.39
N LEU A 36 -18.39 -25.98 5.12
CA LEU A 36 -17.24 -25.63 5.96
C LEU A 36 -17.00 -26.66 7.07
N ARG A 37 -18.06 -27.25 7.66
CA ARG A 37 -17.91 -28.36 8.61
C ARG A 37 -17.40 -29.63 7.95
N ALA A 38 -17.88 -29.98 6.76
CA ALA A 38 -17.38 -31.13 6.02
C ALA A 38 -15.88 -30.99 5.68
N LEU A 39 -15.43 -29.78 5.32
CA LEU A 39 -14.01 -29.47 5.13
C LEU A 39 -13.24 -29.60 6.45
N MET A 40 -13.77 -29.05 7.54
CA MET A 40 -13.18 -29.17 8.88
C MET A 40 -12.97 -30.64 9.29
N ASP A 41 -13.95 -31.50 9.05
CA ASP A 41 -13.89 -32.93 9.40
C ASP A 41 -12.84 -33.70 8.57
N GLN A 42 -12.53 -33.22 7.36
CA GLN A 42 -11.51 -33.82 6.48
C GLN A 42 -10.11 -33.25 6.72
N TRP A 43 -9.99 -32.13 7.45
CA TRP A 43 -8.73 -31.44 7.66
C TRP A 43 -8.15 -31.69 9.04
N GLN A 44 -6.88 -32.04 9.08
CA GLN A 44 -6.09 -31.97 10.30
C GLN A 44 -5.54 -30.55 10.44
N ASN A 45 -5.51 -30.02 11.67
CA ASN A 45 -5.07 -28.67 12.00
C ASN A 45 -5.91 -27.56 11.32
N ALA A 46 -7.23 -27.76 11.19
CA ALA A 46 -8.12 -26.64 10.87
C ALA A 46 -7.94 -25.51 11.91
N PRO A 47 -8.14 -24.23 11.54
CA PRO A 47 -7.96 -23.12 12.46
C PRO A 47 -8.81 -23.32 13.74
N PRO A 48 -8.27 -23.08 14.95
CA PRO A 48 -8.96 -23.45 16.20
C PRO A 48 -10.32 -22.78 16.42
N SER A 49 -10.59 -21.66 15.75
CA SER A 49 -11.90 -21.00 15.78
C SER A 49 -13.00 -21.79 15.07
N TRP A 50 -12.63 -22.65 14.11
CA TRP A 50 -13.58 -23.48 13.37
C TRP A 50 -14.25 -24.46 14.34
N GLY A 51 -15.58 -24.45 14.38
CA GLY A 51 -16.37 -25.26 15.31
C GLY A 51 -16.57 -24.67 16.71
N GLN A 52 -15.95 -23.53 17.06
CA GLN A 52 -16.23 -22.85 18.34
C GLN A 52 -17.59 -22.14 18.36
N SER A 53 -18.03 -21.66 17.19
CA SER A 53 -19.37 -21.11 16.95
C SER A 53 -20.10 -22.00 15.94
N GLU A 54 -21.43 -22.13 16.11
CA GLU A 54 -22.26 -22.84 15.12
C GLU A 54 -22.36 -22.09 13.79
N ASP A 55 -22.18 -20.77 13.81
CA ASP A 55 -22.31 -19.88 12.66
C ASP A 55 -20.91 -19.36 12.22
N PRO A 56 -20.39 -19.79 11.06
CA PRO A 56 -19.06 -19.41 10.56
C PRO A 56 -18.85 -17.91 10.41
N CYS A 57 -19.93 -17.13 10.21
CA CYS A 57 -19.88 -15.67 10.06
C CYS A 57 -20.70 -14.94 11.13
N GLY A 58 -20.98 -15.61 12.25
CA GLY A 58 -21.66 -15.02 13.39
C GLY A 58 -20.76 -14.04 14.17
N ASN A 59 -21.16 -13.73 15.41
CA ASN A 59 -20.44 -12.78 16.28
C ASN A 59 -18.97 -13.15 16.57
N SER A 60 -18.65 -14.44 16.46
CA SER A 60 -17.29 -14.98 16.51
C SER A 60 -17.01 -15.69 15.19
N PRO A 61 -16.57 -14.96 14.15
CA PRO A 61 -16.36 -15.52 12.83
C PRO A 61 -15.19 -16.51 12.82
N TRP A 62 -15.26 -17.49 11.93
CA TRP A 62 -14.18 -18.46 11.75
C TRP A 62 -12.99 -17.80 11.07
N ASP A 63 -11.79 -18.04 11.60
CA ASP A 63 -10.51 -17.57 11.06
C ASP A 63 -10.42 -17.87 9.56
N GLY A 64 -10.15 -16.83 8.78
CA GLY A 64 -9.99 -16.90 7.33
C GLY A 64 -11.30 -16.95 6.54
N VAL A 65 -12.48 -16.99 7.17
CA VAL A 65 -13.79 -17.00 6.50
C VAL A 65 -14.40 -15.61 6.49
N VAL A 66 -14.89 -15.18 5.33
CA VAL A 66 -15.64 -13.92 5.17
C VAL A 66 -16.94 -14.18 4.42
N CYS A 67 -18.04 -13.62 4.93
CA CYS A 67 -19.36 -13.70 4.31
C CYS A 67 -19.84 -12.37 3.72
N GLY A 68 -20.68 -12.45 2.69
CA GLY A 68 -21.47 -11.36 2.12
C GLY A 68 -22.92 -11.80 1.97
N SER A 69 -23.87 -11.01 2.49
CA SER A 69 -25.31 -11.35 2.47
C SER A 69 -25.62 -12.78 2.98
N ASN A 70 -24.97 -13.18 4.09
CA ASN A 70 -25.06 -14.51 4.73
C ASN A 70 -24.47 -15.69 3.92
N ARG A 71 -23.81 -15.45 2.79
CA ARG A 71 -23.11 -16.47 2.00
C ARG A 71 -21.61 -16.34 2.16
N VAL A 72 -20.87 -17.44 2.15
CA VAL A 72 -19.40 -17.44 2.23
C VAL A 72 -18.83 -16.97 0.90
N ILE A 73 -18.11 -15.84 0.92
CA ILE A 73 -17.52 -15.22 -0.28
C ILE A 73 -16.00 -15.34 -0.33
N SER A 74 -15.34 -15.63 0.78
CA SER A 74 -13.89 -15.77 0.82
C SER A 74 -13.43 -16.75 1.89
N ILE A 75 -12.47 -17.61 1.53
CA ILE A 75 -11.74 -18.50 2.43
C ILE A 75 -10.24 -18.26 2.19
N LYS A 76 -9.54 -17.73 3.19
CA LYS A 76 -8.10 -17.39 3.14
C LYS A 76 -7.40 -17.93 4.37
N ILE A 77 -6.80 -19.11 4.25
CA ILE A 77 -6.19 -19.86 5.36
C ILE A 77 -4.78 -20.32 5.01
N SER A 78 -3.98 -19.37 4.52
CA SER A 78 -2.57 -19.58 4.17
C SER A 78 -1.73 -19.94 5.41
N THR A 79 -0.78 -20.87 5.25
CA THR A 79 0.26 -21.18 6.26
C THR A 79 -0.28 -21.63 7.62
N MET A 80 -1.43 -22.30 7.64
CA MET A 80 -2.06 -22.82 8.87
C MET A 80 -1.59 -24.24 9.23
N GLY A 81 -0.79 -24.88 8.39
CA GLY A 81 -0.32 -26.25 8.61
C GLY A 81 -1.43 -27.29 8.41
N ILE A 82 -2.44 -26.93 7.61
CA ILE A 82 -3.58 -27.79 7.28
C ILE A 82 -3.08 -29.03 6.52
N LYS A 83 -3.63 -30.18 6.87
CA LYS A 83 -3.39 -31.45 6.17
C LYS A 83 -4.69 -32.10 5.75
N GLY A 84 -4.67 -32.81 4.63
CA GLY A 84 -5.85 -33.52 4.13
C GLY A 84 -6.09 -33.24 2.65
N VAL A 85 -7.36 -33.26 2.25
CA VAL A 85 -7.79 -33.10 0.84
C VAL A 85 -8.81 -31.98 0.71
N LEU A 86 -8.92 -31.39 -0.49
CA LEU A 86 -10.01 -30.46 -0.81
C LEU A 86 -11.22 -31.25 -1.33
N ALA A 87 -12.23 -31.42 -0.48
CA ALA A 87 -13.45 -32.17 -0.77
C ALA A 87 -14.24 -31.62 -1.97
N ALA A 88 -15.04 -32.48 -2.61
CA ALA A 88 -15.97 -32.10 -3.68
C ALA A 88 -17.06 -31.11 -3.24
N ASP A 89 -17.36 -31.07 -1.93
CA ASP A 89 -18.32 -30.18 -1.30
C ASP A 89 -17.98 -28.70 -1.48
N ILE A 90 -16.70 -28.35 -1.70
CA ILE A 90 -16.27 -26.97 -1.94
C ILE A 90 -17.07 -26.32 -3.08
N GLY A 91 -17.44 -27.08 -4.11
CA GLY A 91 -18.20 -26.59 -5.26
C GLY A 91 -19.63 -26.13 -4.95
N GLN A 92 -20.12 -26.36 -3.72
CA GLN A 92 -21.44 -25.92 -3.27
C GLN A 92 -21.41 -24.48 -2.71
N LEU A 93 -20.24 -23.90 -2.45
CA LEU A 93 -20.09 -22.49 -2.04
C LEU A 93 -20.26 -21.56 -3.25
N THR A 94 -21.45 -21.50 -3.82
CA THR A 94 -21.71 -20.86 -5.13
C THR A 94 -21.36 -19.37 -5.20
N GLU A 95 -21.32 -18.68 -4.06
CA GLU A 95 -20.95 -17.26 -3.95
C GLU A 95 -19.47 -17.03 -3.65
N LEU A 96 -18.65 -18.08 -3.58
CA LEU A 96 -17.23 -17.96 -3.26
C LEU A 96 -16.49 -17.20 -4.37
N GLN A 97 -15.83 -16.12 -3.99
CA GLN A 97 -15.06 -15.23 -4.86
C GLN A 97 -13.55 -15.47 -4.70
N SER A 98 -13.08 -15.75 -3.48
CA SER A 98 -11.66 -15.93 -3.20
C SER A 98 -11.42 -17.21 -2.40
N LEU A 99 -10.57 -18.07 -2.94
CA LEU A 99 -10.07 -19.27 -2.26
C LEU A 99 -8.55 -19.23 -2.24
N ASP A 100 -7.96 -19.02 -1.06
CA ASP A 100 -6.53 -19.12 -0.81
C ASP A 100 -6.24 -20.15 0.28
N LEU A 101 -5.63 -21.26 -0.12
CA LEU A 101 -5.17 -22.36 0.74
C LEU A 101 -3.65 -22.51 0.72
N SER A 102 -2.93 -21.52 0.20
CA SER A 102 -1.49 -21.60 -0.07
C SER A 102 -0.64 -21.91 1.16
N PHE A 103 0.56 -22.43 0.89
CA PHE A 103 1.58 -22.73 1.90
C PHE A 103 1.13 -23.72 2.99
N ASN A 104 0.10 -24.51 2.71
CA ASN A 104 -0.25 -25.69 3.49
C ASN A 104 0.35 -26.92 2.80
N LYS A 105 1.64 -27.17 3.05
CA LYS A 105 2.42 -28.18 2.32
C LYS A 105 1.83 -29.60 2.35
N ASP A 106 1.07 -29.95 3.40
CA ASP A 106 0.51 -31.28 3.60
C ASP A 106 -0.99 -31.35 3.17
N LEU A 107 -1.54 -30.26 2.64
CA LEU A 107 -2.86 -30.22 2.00
C LEU A 107 -2.71 -30.58 0.52
N GLY A 108 -3.45 -31.56 0.03
CA GLY A 108 -3.28 -32.03 -1.35
C GLY A 108 -4.43 -32.90 -1.86
N GLY A 109 -4.09 -33.99 -2.54
CA GLY A 109 -5.03 -34.82 -3.26
C GLY A 109 -5.28 -34.35 -4.69
N VAL A 110 -6.22 -35.01 -5.38
CA VAL A 110 -6.66 -34.58 -6.71
C VAL A 110 -7.56 -33.36 -6.58
N LEU A 111 -7.28 -32.29 -7.33
CA LEU A 111 -8.15 -31.12 -7.36
C LEU A 111 -9.52 -31.51 -7.95
N THR A 112 -10.56 -31.37 -7.13
CA THR A 112 -11.92 -31.79 -7.50
C THR A 112 -12.45 -31.03 -8.73
N PRO A 113 -13.07 -31.72 -9.72
CA PRO A 113 -13.78 -31.08 -10.83
C PRO A 113 -14.88 -30.10 -10.39
N ASN A 114 -15.46 -30.32 -9.21
CA ASN A 114 -16.51 -29.48 -8.65
C ASN A 114 -16.07 -28.03 -8.40
N ILE A 115 -14.76 -27.74 -8.41
CA ILE A 115 -14.24 -26.38 -8.39
C ILE A 115 -14.83 -25.53 -9.53
N GLY A 116 -15.16 -26.14 -10.67
CA GLY A 116 -15.81 -25.48 -11.80
C GLY A 116 -17.23 -24.96 -11.51
N ASN A 117 -17.86 -25.35 -10.40
CA ASN A 117 -19.18 -24.86 -10.00
C ASN A 117 -19.13 -23.46 -9.36
N LEU A 118 -17.96 -22.98 -8.97
CA LEU A 118 -17.76 -21.70 -8.28
C LEU A 118 -17.82 -20.52 -9.24
N LYS A 119 -18.98 -20.24 -9.85
CA LYS A 119 -19.12 -19.26 -10.93
C LYS A 119 -18.78 -17.81 -10.55
N GLN A 120 -18.71 -17.50 -9.25
CA GLN A 120 -18.29 -16.20 -8.74
C GLN A 120 -16.77 -16.09 -8.47
N LEU A 121 -16.01 -17.19 -8.59
CA LEU A 121 -14.61 -17.25 -8.23
C LEU A 121 -13.77 -16.33 -9.12
N THR A 122 -13.05 -15.41 -8.48
CA THR A 122 -12.11 -14.47 -9.11
C THR A 122 -10.66 -14.83 -8.79
N THR A 123 -10.41 -15.40 -7.62
CA THR A 123 -9.06 -15.73 -7.11
C THR A 123 -9.01 -17.16 -6.61
N LEU A 124 -8.14 -17.97 -7.23
CA LEU A 124 -7.81 -19.33 -6.81
C LEU A 124 -6.30 -19.45 -6.57
N ILE A 125 -5.92 -19.71 -5.32
CA ILE A 125 -4.52 -19.82 -4.91
C ILE A 125 -4.33 -21.11 -4.10
N LEU A 126 -3.62 -22.05 -4.70
CA LEU A 126 -3.25 -23.34 -4.11
C LEU A 126 -1.73 -23.53 -4.08
N ALA A 127 -0.98 -22.42 -4.15
CA ALA A 127 0.47 -22.44 -4.28
C ALA A 127 1.19 -23.07 -3.08
N GLY A 128 2.20 -23.92 -3.31
CA GLY A 128 3.00 -24.50 -2.23
C GLY A 128 2.24 -25.52 -1.36
N CYS A 129 1.34 -26.27 -2.00
CA CYS A 129 0.60 -27.38 -1.41
C CYS A 129 1.13 -28.71 -1.98
N SER A 130 0.38 -29.81 -1.81
CA SER A 130 0.68 -31.14 -2.35
C SER A 130 -0.42 -31.66 -3.29
N PHE A 131 -1.10 -30.78 -4.03
CA PHE A 131 -2.11 -31.21 -5.01
C PHE A 131 -1.46 -31.98 -6.15
N HIS A 132 -2.09 -33.06 -6.60
CA HIS A 132 -1.55 -33.95 -7.64
C HIS A 132 -2.63 -34.40 -8.64
N GLY A 133 -2.25 -35.22 -9.63
CA GLY A 133 -3.16 -35.62 -10.70
C GLY A 133 -3.34 -34.51 -11.74
N ASN A 134 -4.37 -34.60 -12.57
CA ASN A 134 -4.57 -33.63 -13.65
C ASN A 134 -5.18 -32.32 -13.13
N ILE A 135 -4.85 -31.20 -13.80
CA ILE A 135 -5.66 -29.98 -13.68
C ILE A 135 -7.02 -30.28 -14.34
N PRO A 136 -8.16 -30.12 -13.63
CA PRO A 136 -9.47 -30.48 -14.17
C PRO A 136 -9.91 -29.51 -15.29
N ASP A 137 -10.55 -30.06 -16.33
CA ASP A 137 -11.05 -29.29 -17.48
C ASP A 137 -12.11 -28.25 -17.04
N GLU A 138 -12.85 -28.56 -15.97
CA GLU A 138 -13.93 -27.75 -15.41
C GLU A 138 -13.46 -26.38 -14.89
N LEU A 139 -12.17 -26.21 -14.58
CA LEU A 139 -11.61 -24.89 -14.24
C LEU A 139 -11.83 -23.89 -15.37
N GLY A 140 -11.81 -24.33 -16.63
CA GLY A 140 -12.09 -23.48 -17.80
C GLY A 140 -13.53 -22.94 -17.86
N SER A 141 -14.42 -23.41 -16.98
CA SER A 141 -15.82 -22.99 -16.93
C SER A 141 -16.09 -21.82 -15.95
N LEU A 142 -15.03 -21.22 -15.38
CA LEU A 142 -15.09 -20.14 -14.39
C LEU A 142 -15.01 -18.76 -15.05
N PRO A 143 -16.14 -18.06 -15.29
CA PRO A 143 -16.16 -16.88 -16.16
C PRO A 143 -15.47 -15.64 -15.56
N LYS A 144 -15.34 -15.59 -14.23
CA LYS A 144 -14.80 -14.44 -13.50
C LYS A 144 -13.36 -14.65 -13.01
N LEU A 145 -12.79 -15.85 -13.22
CA LEU A 145 -11.46 -16.17 -12.70
C LEU A 145 -10.43 -15.26 -13.35
N SER A 146 -9.75 -14.47 -12.53
CA SER A 146 -8.75 -13.49 -12.96
C SER A 146 -7.35 -13.79 -12.40
N TYR A 147 -7.28 -14.49 -11.27
CA TYR A 147 -6.02 -14.87 -10.65
C TYR A 147 -6.01 -16.36 -10.34
N MET A 148 -5.10 -17.10 -10.96
CA MET A 148 -4.92 -18.54 -10.75
C MET A 148 -3.45 -18.85 -10.48
N ALA A 149 -3.16 -19.34 -9.28
CA ALA A 149 -1.83 -19.77 -8.85
C ALA A 149 -1.88 -21.21 -8.30
N LEU A 150 -1.36 -22.14 -9.10
CA LEU A 150 -1.29 -23.58 -8.82
C LEU A 150 0.18 -24.05 -8.70
N ASN A 151 1.12 -23.12 -8.61
CA ASN A 151 2.54 -23.42 -8.65
C ASN A 151 3.06 -24.17 -7.43
N SER A 152 4.20 -24.85 -7.57
CA SER A 152 4.84 -25.61 -6.50
C SER A 152 3.89 -26.65 -5.90
N ASN A 153 3.38 -27.51 -6.76
CA ASN A 153 2.52 -28.65 -6.46
C ASN A 153 3.03 -29.88 -7.23
N LEU A 154 2.22 -30.94 -7.31
CA LEU A 154 2.52 -32.20 -8.00
C LEU A 154 1.53 -32.47 -9.15
N PHE A 155 0.93 -31.43 -9.74
CA PHE A 155 0.01 -31.58 -10.86
C PHE A 155 0.72 -32.22 -12.05
N SER A 156 0.02 -33.10 -12.76
CA SER A 156 0.51 -33.94 -13.86
C SER A 156 -0.48 -33.90 -15.03
N GLY A 157 -0.25 -34.71 -16.07
CA GLY A 157 -1.09 -34.70 -17.25
C GLY A 157 -0.84 -33.48 -18.14
N LYS A 158 -1.78 -33.13 -19.01
CA LYS A 158 -1.66 -32.01 -19.96
C LYS A 158 -2.27 -30.74 -19.38
N ILE A 159 -1.89 -29.57 -19.92
CA ILE A 159 -2.65 -28.33 -19.70
C ILE A 159 -4.01 -28.47 -20.43
N PRO A 160 -5.15 -28.33 -19.73
CA PRO A 160 -6.46 -28.36 -20.37
C PRO A 160 -6.64 -27.24 -21.39
N ALA A 161 -7.12 -27.57 -22.59
CA ALA A 161 -7.46 -26.59 -23.61
C ALA A 161 -8.62 -25.66 -23.17
N SER A 162 -9.50 -26.15 -22.28
CA SER A 162 -10.61 -25.38 -21.72
C SER A 162 -10.16 -24.15 -20.93
N LEU A 163 -8.93 -24.12 -20.40
CA LEU A 163 -8.39 -22.94 -19.72
C LEU A 163 -8.29 -21.72 -20.65
N GLY A 164 -8.26 -21.93 -21.97
CA GLY A 164 -8.36 -20.86 -22.96
C GLY A 164 -9.67 -20.05 -22.89
N ASN A 165 -10.70 -20.57 -22.22
CA ASN A 165 -11.98 -19.89 -22.04
C ASN A 165 -11.97 -18.87 -20.87
N LEU A 166 -10.89 -18.79 -20.10
CA LEU A 166 -10.74 -17.88 -18.98
C LEU A 166 -10.40 -16.45 -19.45
N SER A 167 -11.31 -15.80 -20.18
CA SER A 167 -11.08 -14.50 -20.82
C SER A 167 -10.74 -13.35 -19.87
N SER A 168 -10.98 -13.52 -18.57
CA SER A 168 -10.68 -12.55 -17.51
C SER A 168 -9.33 -12.81 -16.83
N LEU A 169 -8.64 -13.91 -17.18
CA LEU A 169 -7.41 -14.34 -16.54
C LEU A 169 -6.30 -13.33 -16.78
N TYR A 170 -5.74 -12.85 -15.68
CA TYR A 170 -4.65 -11.88 -15.63
C TYR A 170 -3.35 -12.55 -15.15
N TRP A 171 -3.43 -13.44 -14.16
CA TRP A 171 -2.30 -14.17 -13.57
C TRP A 171 -2.49 -15.68 -13.76
N PHE A 172 -1.59 -16.33 -14.50
CA PHE A 172 -1.64 -17.76 -14.76
C PHE A 172 -0.30 -18.41 -14.38
N ASP A 173 -0.24 -18.94 -13.17
CA ASP A 173 0.96 -19.61 -12.63
C ASP A 173 0.68 -21.09 -12.38
N ILE A 174 1.33 -21.95 -13.16
CA ILE A 174 1.34 -23.41 -13.05
C ILE A 174 2.78 -23.95 -12.95
N ALA A 175 3.72 -23.06 -12.62
CA ALA A 175 5.12 -23.40 -12.55
C ALA A 175 5.42 -24.46 -11.49
N ASP A 176 6.53 -25.17 -11.62
CA ASP A 176 7.02 -26.11 -10.60
C ASP A 176 5.98 -27.21 -10.30
N ASN A 177 5.68 -27.98 -11.33
CA ASN A 177 4.75 -29.11 -11.34
C ASN A 177 5.31 -30.23 -12.26
N GLN A 178 4.50 -31.24 -12.55
CA GLN A 178 4.84 -32.39 -13.42
C GLN A 178 4.00 -32.38 -14.73
N LEU A 179 3.57 -31.22 -15.21
CA LEU A 179 2.72 -31.10 -16.40
C LEU A 179 3.48 -31.50 -17.67
N THR A 180 2.81 -32.13 -18.61
CA THR A 180 3.36 -32.77 -19.81
C THR A 180 2.60 -32.35 -21.08
N GLY A 181 3.10 -32.76 -22.25
CA GLY A 181 2.43 -32.52 -23.52
C GLY A 181 2.60 -31.10 -24.06
N PRO A 182 1.99 -30.80 -25.23
CA PRO A 182 2.12 -29.50 -25.88
C PRO A 182 1.23 -28.42 -25.28
N LEU A 183 1.58 -27.16 -25.54
CA LEU A 183 0.71 -26.02 -25.25
C LEU A 183 -0.56 -26.11 -26.10
N PRO A 184 -1.76 -26.13 -25.50
CA PRO A 184 -2.99 -26.23 -26.26
C PRO A 184 -3.29 -24.91 -26.97
N ILE A 185 -3.45 -24.95 -28.28
CA ILE A 185 -3.88 -23.82 -29.12
C ILE A 185 -5.20 -24.14 -29.80
N SER A 186 -5.97 -23.10 -30.10
CA SER A 186 -7.26 -23.20 -30.76
C SER A 186 -7.06 -23.76 -32.18
N THR A 187 -7.62 -24.94 -32.44
CA THR A 187 -7.65 -25.55 -33.77
C THR A 187 -9.10 -25.91 -34.13
N ASN A 188 -9.53 -25.65 -35.36
CA ASN A 188 -10.84 -26.06 -35.90
C ASN A 188 -12.05 -25.73 -34.99
N GLY A 189 -12.09 -24.53 -34.39
CA GLY A 189 -13.15 -24.10 -33.48
C GLY A 189 -13.01 -24.55 -32.02
N GLY A 190 -11.92 -25.25 -31.68
CA GLY A 190 -11.55 -25.61 -30.30
C GLY A 190 -10.97 -24.45 -29.50
N MET A 191 -10.86 -24.64 -28.19
CA MET A 191 -10.28 -23.67 -27.24
C MET A 191 -8.76 -23.81 -27.16
N GLY A 192 -8.07 -22.76 -26.69
CA GLY A 192 -6.62 -22.78 -26.50
C GLY A 192 -6.09 -21.52 -25.82
N LEU A 193 -4.84 -21.58 -25.38
CA LEU A 193 -4.19 -20.50 -24.64
C LEU A 193 -4.00 -19.23 -25.47
N ASP A 194 -4.05 -19.33 -26.80
CA ASP A 194 -4.05 -18.20 -27.74
C ASP A 194 -5.22 -17.22 -27.53
N LYS A 195 -6.28 -17.66 -26.83
CA LYS A 195 -7.44 -16.80 -26.50
C LYS A 195 -7.26 -15.97 -25.23
N LEU A 196 -6.18 -16.18 -24.48
CA LEU A 196 -5.92 -15.51 -23.21
C LEU A 196 -5.28 -14.13 -23.38
N LEU A 197 -5.92 -13.27 -24.18
CA LEU A 197 -5.35 -11.97 -24.60
C LEU A 197 -5.06 -11.00 -23.44
N LYS A 198 -5.84 -11.11 -22.35
CA LYS A 198 -5.70 -10.25 -21.15
C LYS A 198 -4.71 -10.78 -20.11
N THR A 199 -4.19 -11.99 -20.30
CA THR A 199 -3.24 -12.56 -19.36
C THR A 199 -1.92 -11.81 -19.46
N LYS A 200 -1.33 -11.52 -18.30
CA LYS A 200 -0.07 -10.79 -18.20
C LYS A 200 1.10 -11.69 -17.80
N HIS A 201 0.81 -12.80 -17.14
CA HIS A 201 1.82 -13.65 -16.54
C HIS A 201 1.56 -15.09 -16.96
N PHE A 202 2.41 -15.59 -17.86
CA PHE A 202 2.51 -17.00 -18.18
C PHE A 202 3.74 -17.57 -17.47
N HIS A 203 3.51 -18.18 -16.32
CA HIS A 203 4.56 -18.84 -15.54
C HIS A 203 4.36 -20.36 -15.63
N PHE A 204 4.96 -20.97 -16.65
CA PHE A 204 4.83 -22.41 -16.96
C PHE A 204 6.16 -23.17 -16.75
N ASN A 205 7.16 -22.49 -16.22
CA ASN A 205 8.50 -22.98 -15.98
C ASN A 205 8.52 -24.18 -15.01
N LYS A 206 9.61 -24.97 -15.03
CA LYS A 206 9.81 -26.15 -14.18
C LYS A 206 8.67 -27.16 -14.29
N ASN A 207 8.45 -27.64 -15.50
CA ASN A 207 7.48 -28.69 -15.81
C ASN A 207 8.12 -29.68 -16.80
N GLN A 208 7.31 -30.54 -17.40
CA GLN A 208 7.71 -31.48 -18.46
C GLN A 208 6.97 -31.19 -19.78
N LEU A 209 6.55 -29.93 -20.00
CA LEU A 209 5.85 -29.50 -21.22
C LEU A 209 6.75 -29.70 -22.42
N SER A 210 6.19 -30.12 -23.55
CA SER A 210 6.95 -30.66 -24.68
C SER A 210 6.37 -30.25 -26.03
N GLY A 211 7.06 -30.58 -27.12
CA GLY A 211 6.65 -30.15 -28.47
C GLY A 211 7.03 -28.70 -28.76
N PRO A 212 6.60 -28.14 -29.91
CA PRO A 212 6.92 -26.78 -30.29
C PRO A 212 6.15 -25.75 -29.46
N ILE A 213 6.75 -24.58 -29.26
CA ILE A 213 6.01 -23.38 -28.86
C ILE A 213 5.25 -22.91 -30.11
N PRO A 214 3.90 -22.99 -30.16
CA PRO A 214 3.19 -22.76 -31.41
C PRO A 214 3.20 -21.28 -31.81
N ASP A 215 3.44 -20.97 -33.09
CA ASP A 215 3.35 -19.60 -33.63
C ASP A 215 2.00 -18.93 -33.32
N ALA A 216 0.90 -19.68 -33.43
CA ALA A 216 -0.44 -19.18 -33.16
C ALA A 216 -0.69 -18.82 -31.68
N LEU A 217 0.23 -19.16 -30.77
CA LEU A 217 0.12 -18.80 -29.36
C LEU A 217 0.19 -17.28 -29.16
N PHE A 218 1.00 -16.56 -29.94
CA PHE A 218 1.25 -15.15 -29.74
C PHE A 218 0.56 -14.28 -30.80
N SER A 219 -0.01 -13.16 -30.36
CA SER A 219 -0.66 -12.18 -31.22
C SER A 219 -0.39 -10.76 -30.70
N PRO A 220 -0.47 -9.71 -31.55
CA PRO A 220 -0.22 -8.34 -31.13
C PRO A 220 -1.26 -7.80 -30.13
N GLU A 221 -2.43 -8.44 -30.00
CA GLU A 221 -3.46 -8.09 -29.03
C GLU A 221 -3.15 -8.57 -27.60
N MET A 222 -2.13 -9.42 -27.44
CA MET A 222 -1.74 -9.93 -26.13
C MET A 222 -1.10 -8.85 -25.26
N THR A 223 -1.36 -8.92 -23.96
CA THR A 223 -0.80 -7.99 -22.95
C THR A 223 0.21 -8.65 -22.01
N LEU A 224 0.91 -9.69 -22.48
CA LEU A 224 1.87 -10.44 -21.67
C LEU A 224 3.03 -9.54 -21.22
N ILE A 225 3.33 -9.59 -19.92
CA ILE A 225 4.49 -8.94 -19.29
C ILE A 225 5.56 -9.99 -19.01
N HIS A 226 5.19 -11.18 -18.53
CA HIS A 226 6.13 -12.27 -18.24
C HIS A 226 5.82 -13.52 -19.06
N LEU A 227 6.85 -14.04 -19.71
CA LEU A 227 6.85 -15.35 -20.37
C LEU A 227 7.95 -16.22 -19.77
N LEU A 228 7.61 -17.08 -18.81
CA LEU A 228 8.54 -17.96 -18.12
C LEU A 228 8.24 -19.42 -18.48
N PHE A 229 8.94 -19.93 -19.49
CA PHE A 229 8.81 -21.30 -20.00
C PHE A 229 10.06 -22.15 -19.69
N ASP A 230 10.98 -21.63 -18.88
CA ASP A 230 12.25 -22.27 -18.59
C ASP A 230 12.13 -23.61 -17.85
N GLY A 231 13.10 -24.52 -18.03
CA GLY A 231 13.09 -25.82 -17.37
C GLY A 231 11.92 -26.71 -17.81
N ASN A 232 11.76 -26.88 -19.11
CA ASN A 232 10.77 -27.75 -19.75
C ASN A 232 11.43 -28.63 -20.83
N LYS A 233 10.63 -29.26 -21.68
CA LYS A 233 11.06 -30.12 -22.81
C LYS A 233 10.60 -29.52 -24.15
N PHE A 234 10.46 -28.20 -24.26
CA PHE A 234 10.06 -27.55 -25.51
C PHE A 234 11.10 -27.79 -26.61
N THR A 235 10.63 -27.97 -27.84
CA THR A 235 11.43 -28.30 -29.04
C THR A 235 11.07 -27.34 -30.18
N GLY A 236 11.71 -27.47 -31.34
CA GLY A 236 11.42 -26.61 -32.48
C GLY A 236 11.89 -25.18 -32.25
N ASN A 237 11.43 -24.26 -33.10
CA ASN A 237 11.95 -22.89 -33.12
C ASN A 237 11.28 -22.00 -32.06
N ILE A 238 11.97 -20.91 -31.68
CA ILE A 238 11.31 -19.77 -31.06
C ILE A 238 10.40 -19.14 -32.14
N PRO A 239 9.09 -18.99 -31.91
CA PRO A 239 8.17 -18.51 -32.94
C PRO A 239 8.39 -17.02 -33.25
N ASP A 240 8.33 -16.64 -34.52
CA ASP A 240 8.48 -15.24 -34.95
C ASP A 240 7.38 -14.35 -34.34
N SER A 241 6.18 -14.91 -34.14
CA SER A 241 5.05 -14.20 -33.52
C SER A 241 5.33 -13.71 -32.09
N LEU A 242 6.33 -14.28 -31.39
CA LEU A 242 6.76 -13.77 -30.08
C LEU A 242 7.19 -12.30 -30.15
N GLY A 243 7.85 -11.90 -31.25
CA GLY A 243 8.30 -10.52 -31.48
C GLY A 243 7.16 -9.51 -31.68
N LEU A 244 5.89 -9.95 -31.73
CA LEU A 244 4.71 -9.08 -31.83
C LEU A 244 4.22 -8.59 -30.47
N VAL A 245 4.61 -9.25 -29.37
CA VAL A 245 4.08 -8.95 -28.03
C VAL A 245 4.94 -7.90 -27.32
N SER A 246 4.82 -6.65 -27.76
CA SER A 246 5.68 -5.55 -27.32
C SER A 246 5.57 -5.16 -25.84
N THR A 247 4.62 -5.74 -25.11
CA THR A 247 4.42 -5.51 -23.66
C THR A 247 5.34 -6.35 -22.77
N LEU A 248 6.08 -7.31 -23.33
CA LEU A 248 6.94 -8.21 -22.57
C LEU A 248 8.06 -7.44 -21.87
N GLU A 249 8.25 -7.75 -20.59
CA GLU A 249 9.35 -7.25 -19.75
C GLU A 249 10.36 -8.36 -19.40
N VAL A 250 9.91 -9.62 -19.34
CA VAL A 250 10.74 -10.78 -18.99
C VAL A 250 10.44 -11.94 -19.93
N VAL A 251 11.49 -12.47 -20.57
CA VAL A 251 11.42 -13.66 -21.43
C VAL A 251 12.47 -14.68 -20.99
N ARG A 252 11.99 -15.81 -20.47
CA ARG A 252 12.84 -16.95 -20.08
C ARG A 252 12.40 -18.21 -20.82
N LEU A 253 13.24 -18.66 -21.74
CA LEU A 253 13.05 -19.89 -22.53
C LEU A 253 14.19 -20.90 -22.28
N ASP A 254 15.01 -20.65 -21.27
CA ASP A 254 16.21 -21.42 -20.96
C ASP A 254 15.93 -22.84 -20.45
N ARG A 255 16.91 -23.74 -20.54
CA ARG A 255 16.78 -25.16 -20.15
C ARG A 255 15.61 -25.85 -20.86
N ASN A 256 15.64 -25.82 -22.18
CA ASN A 256 14.72 -26.52 -23.08
C ASN A 256 15.53 -27.24 -24.17
N SER A 257 14.86 -27.69 -25.23
CA SER A 257 15.47 -28.28 -26.43
C SER A 257 15.10 -27.49 -27.69
N LEU A 258 14.98 -26.16 -27.56
CA LEU A 258 14.65 -25.27 -28.68
C LEU A 258 15.79 -25.23 -29.70
N THR A 259 15.43 -25.23 -30.99
CA THR A 259 16.34 -25.30 -32.14
C THR A 259 16.15 -24.09 -33.07
N GLY A 260 16.90 -24.04 -34.17
CA GLY A 260 16.75 -22.99 -35.18
C GLY A 260 17.35 -21.64 -34.76
N PRO A 261 17.28 -20.63 -35.62
CA PRO A 261 17.78 -19.29 -35.32
C PRO A 261 16.88 -18.56 -34.32
N VAL A 262 17.47 -17.60 -33.60
CA VAL A 262 16.68 -16.61 -32.85
C VAL A 262 16.01 -15.67 -33.84
N PRO A 263 14.68 -15.46 -33.79
CA PRO A 263 13.95 -14.59 -34.72
C PRO A 263 14.54 -13.18 -34.83
N GLU A 264 14.70 -12.66 -36.04
CA GLU A 264 15.26 -11.31 -36.28
C GLU A 264 14.39 -10.21 -35.67
N ASN A 265 13.07 -10.43 -35.63
CA ASN A 265 12.11 -9.49 -35.05
C ASN A 265 12.03 -9.56 -33.51
N LEU A 266 12.77 -10.47 -32.84
CA LEU A 266 12.81 -10.53 -31.38
C LEU A 266 13.31 -9.21 -30.77
N ASN A 267 14.15 -8.47 -31.51
CA ASN A 267 14.63 -7.15 -31.09
C ASN A 267 13.57 -6.05 -31.09
N ASN A 268 12.37 -6.32 -31.60
CA ASN A 268 11.22 -5.42 -31.46
C ASN A 268 10.64 -5.44 -30.03
N LEU A 269 11.04 -6.39 -29.18
CA LEU A 269 10.66 -6.47 -27.77
C LEU A 269 11.43 -5.45 -26.93
N THR A 270 11.23 -4.16 -27.23
CA THR A 270 11.95 -3.04 -26.59
C THR A 270 11.61 -2.84 -25.11
N GLY A 271 10.59 -3.55 -24.60
CA GLY A 271 10.18 -3.56 -23.19
C GLY A 271 10.96 -4.53 -22.28
N VAL A 272 11.74 -5.44 -22.87
CA VAL A 272 12.37 -6.55 -22.14
C VAL A 272 13.60 -6.09 -21.37
N ASN A 273 13.58 -6.35 -20.06
CA ASN A 273 14.70 -6.11 -19.13
C ASN A 273 15.55 -7.38 -18.92
N GLU A 274 14.95 -8.56 -19.04
CA GLU A 274 15.65 -9.84 -18.92
C GLU A 274 15.30 -10.78 -20.07
N LEU A 275 16.35 -11.25 -20.75
CA LEU A 275 16.28 -12.26 -21.80
C LEU A 275 17.20 -13.44 -21.47
N ASN A 276 16.60 -14.60 -21.19
CA ASN A 276 17.36 -15.83 -20.94
C ASN A 276 16.97 -16.92 -21.94
N LEU A 277 17.92 -17.29 -22.81
CA LEU A 277 17.79 -18.32 -23.84
C LEU A 277 18.79 -19.46 -23.65
N ALA A 278 19.46 -19.51 -22.49
CA ALA A 278 20.55 -20.43 -22.24
C ALA A 278 20.13 -21.91 -22.22
N ASN A 279 21.08 -22.82 -22.42
CA ASN A 279 20.88 -24.26 -22.34
C ASN A 279 19.76 -24.75 -23.26
N ASN A 280 19.94 -24.48 -24.55
CA ASN A 280 19.07 -24.92 -25.66
C ASN A 280 19.95 -25.45 -26.80
N GLN A 281 19.36 -25.65 -27.97
CA GLN A 281 20.03 -26.08 -29.21
C GLN A 281 19.88 -25.01 -30.31
N LEU A 282 19.85 -23.72 -29.93
CA LEU A 282 19.68 -22.62 -30.87
C LEU A 282 20.89 -22.53 -31.81
N THR A 283 20.64 -22.19 -33.07
CA THR A 283 21.62 -22.20 -34.18
C THR A 283 21.62 -20.86 -34.91
N GLY A 284 22.40 -20.74 -35.99
CA GLY A 284 22.44 -19.52 -36.80
C GLY A 284 23.28 -18.41 -36.18
N PRO A 285 23.18 -17.18 -36.71
CA PRO A 285 23.99 -16.06 -36.24
C PRO A 285 23.59 -15.66 -34.81
N PHE A 286 24.52 -15.03 -34.09
CA PHE A 286 24.18 -14.36 -32.82
C PHE A 286 23.09 -13.31 -33.06
N PRO A 287 22.07 -13.22 -32.19
CA PRO A 287 20.97 -12.31 -32.38
C PRO A 287 21.42 -10.84 -32.30
N ASP A 288 20.82 -9.99 -33.14
CA ASP A 288 20.96 -8.54 -33.02
C ASP A 288 19.95 -7.99 -32.02
N LEU A 289 20.42 -7.62 -30.84
CA LEU A 289 19.60 -7.10 -29.75
C LEU A 289 19.71 -5.57 -29.61
N SER A 290 20.26 -4.89 -30.60
CA SER A 290 20.60 -3.46 -30.55
C SER A 290 19.42 -2.52 -30.23
N LYS A 291 18.19 -2.91 -30.55
CA LYS A 291 16.97 -2.14 -30.26
C LYS A 291 16.42 -2.32 -28.84
N MET A 292 16.88 -3.33 -28.09
CA MET A 292 16.40 -3.62 -26.73
C MET A 292 17.14 -2.76 -25.71
N THR A 293 16.97 -1.44 -25.79
CA THR A 293 17.81 -0.45 -25.09
C THR A 293 17.71 -0.46 -23.56
N ILE A 294 16.71 -1.13 -23.01
CA ILE A 294 16.52 -1.31 -21.55
C ILE A 294 16.86 -2.72 -21.07
N LEU A 295 17.48 -3.55 -21.91
CA LEU A 295 17.92 -4.89 -21.53
C LEU A 295 19.02 -4.79 -20.46
N ASN A 296 18.76 -5.37 -19.29
CA ASN A 296 19.66 -5.38 -18.14
C ASN A 296 20.40 -6.72 -18.04
N TYR A 297 19.67 -7.82 -18.11
CA TYR A 297 20.21 -9.17 -17.94
C TYR A 297 20.08 -9.97 -19.23
N ILE A 298 21.17 -10.56 -19.68
CA ILE A 298 21.18 -11.49 -20.81
C ILE A 298 21.99 -12.74 -20.52
N ASP A 299 21.38 -13.89 -20.82
CA ASP A 299 22.06 -15.18 -20.85
C ASP A 299 21.74 -15.95 -22.15
N LEU A 300 22.77 -16.19 -22.96
CA LEU A 300 22.70 -16.97 -24.22
C LEU A 300 23.54 -18.25 -24.16
N SER A 301 23.98 -18.65 -22.96
CA SER A 301 24.95 -19.72 -22.76
C SER A 301 24.51 -21.07 -23.31
N ASN A 302 25.47 -21.92 -23.66
CA ASN A 302 25.25 -23.33 -24.02
C ASN A 302 24.20 -23.49 -25.11
N ASN A 303 24.48 -22.88 -26.27
CA ASN A 303 23.74 -23.02 -27.52
C ASN A 303 24.73 -23.34 -28.66
N THR A 304 24.22 -23.60 -29.85
CA THR A 304 25.00 -24.01 -31.03
C THR A 304 25.07 -22.93 -32.11
N PHE A 305 25.23 -21.67 -31.71
CA PHE A 305 25.35 -20.54 -32.64
C PHE A 305 26.54 -20.67 -33.61
N ASP A 306 26.48 -19.93 -34.71
CA ASP A 306 27.58 -19.80 -35.65
C ASP A 306 28.75 -19.07 -34.96
N PRO A 307 30.00 -19.51 -35.17
CA PRO A 307 31.16 -18.81 -34.64
C PRO A 307 31.17 -17.35 -35.10
N SER A 308 31.30 -16.41 -34.17
CA SER A 308 31.33 -14.99 -34.49
C SER A 308 32.22 -14.21 -33.51
N PRO A 309 32.75 -13.04 -33.91
CA PRO A 309 33.33 -12.10 -32.96
C PRO A 309 32.25 -11.48 -32.06
N SER A 310 32.65 -10.82 -30.97
CA SER A 310 31.72 -10.10 -30.09
C SER A 310 30.81 -9.13 -30.86
N PRO A 311 29.48 -9.29 -30.78
CA PRO A 311 28.52 -8.34 -31.33
C PRO A 311 28.67 -6.92 -30.78
N GLN A 312 28.38 -5.91 -31.60
CA GLN A 312 28.53 -4.51 -31.18
C GLN A 312 27.59 -4.09 -30.06
N TRP A 313 26.44 -4.75 -29.91
CA TRP A 313 25.46 -4.40 -28.88
C TRP A 313 25.99 -4.62 -27.46
N PHE A 314 27.01 -5.47 -27.27
CA PHE A 314 27.68 -5.74 -25.99
C PHE A 314 28.09 -4.48 -25.22
N TRP A 315 28.48 -3.41 -25.93
CA TRP A 315 28.89 -2.12 -25.34
C TRP A 315 28.04 -0.94 -25.80
N LYS A 316 26.96 -1.20 -26.55
CA LYS A 316 26.02 -0.15 -27.00
C LYS A 316 24.72 -0.15 -26.20
N LEU A 317 24.39 -1.25 -25.52
CA LEU A 317 23.22 -1.31 -24.65
C LEU A 317 23.51 -0.56 -23.34
N PRO A 318 22.81 0.54 -23.05
CA PRO A 318 23.16 1.46 -21.96
C PRO A 318 22.75 0.95 -20.57
N GLN A 319 21.87 -0.04 -20.50
CA GLN A 319 21.36 -0.59 -19.22
C GLN A 319 21.91 -1.97 -18.87
N LEU A 320 22.85 -2.50 -19.67
CA LEU A 320 23.34 -3.85 -19.49
C LEU A 320 24.10 -3.99 -18.16
N SER A 321 23.57 -4.80 -17.25
CA SER A 321 24.12 -5.09 -15.93
C SER A 321 24.83 -6.45 -15.88
N ALA A 322 24.29 -7.45 -16.57
CA ALA A 322 24.85 -8.80 -16.60
C ALA A 322 24.88 -9.34 -18.05
N LEU A 323 26.08 -9.70 -18.51
CA LEU A 323 26.32 -10.35 -19.80
C LEU A 323 26.89 -11.75 -19.58
N ILE A 324 26.09 -12.79 -19.88
CA ILE A 324 26.46 -14.19 -19.65
C ILE A 324 26.33 -14.96 -20.96
N ILE A 325 27.45 -15.43 -21.49
CA ILE A 325 27.50 -16.23 -22.72
C ILE A 325 28.61 -17.26 -22.57
N GLN A 326 28.31 -18.34 -21.89
CA GLN A 326 29.22 -19.48 -21.77
C GLN A 326 29.09 -20.41 -22.97
N SER A 327 30.21 -20.89 -23.50
CA SER A 327 30.23 -21.84 -24.62
C SER A 327 29.44 -21.36 -25.85
N GLY A 328 29.43 -20.05 -26.12
CA GLY A 328 28.68 -19.44 -27.23
C GLY A 328 29.40 -19.49 -28.58
N ARG A 329 30.62 -20.02 -28.64
CA ARG A 329 31.49 -20.02 -29.84
C ARG A 329 31.89 -18.62 -30.31
N LEU A 330 31.92 -17.65 -29.39
CA LEU A 330 32.50 -16.34 -29.64
C LEU A 330 34.02 -16.45 -29.80
N TYR A 331 34.65 -15.66 -30.68
CA TYR A 331 36.10 -15.69 -30.88
C TYR A 331 36.73 -14.32 -31.12
N GLY A 332 38.06 -14.27 -31.15
CA GLY A 332 38.83 -13.06 -31.45
C GLY A 332 39.21 -12.29 -30.20
N ALA A 333 39.49 -10.99 -30.35
CA ALA A 333 39.89 -10.14 -29.25
C ALA A 333 38.68 -9.68 -28.41
N VAL A 334 38.87 -9.57 -27.10
CA VAL A 334 37.85 -9.02 -26.19
C VAL A 334 37.77 -7.49 -26.41
N PRO A 335 36.60 -6.93 -26.74
CA PRO A 335 36.47 -5.48 -26.96
C PRO A 335 36.63 -4.71 -25.65
N MET A 336 37.63 -3.81 -25.57
CA MET A 336 37.88 -2.98 -24.37
C MET A 336 36.64 -2.19 -23.92
N LYS A 337 35.82 -1.71 -24.88
CA LYS A 337 34.61 -0.92 -24.62
C LYS A 337 33.53 -1.70 -23.86
N LEU A 338 33.59 -3.03 -23.85
CA LEU A 338 32.67 -3.88 -23.10
C LEU A 338 32.59 -3.44 -21.63
N PHE A 339 33.75 -3.20 -21.01
CA PHE A 339 33.83 -2.90 -19.59
C PHE A 339 33.46 -1.46 -19.22
N SER A 340 33.21 -0.59 -20.20
CA SER A 340 32.93 0.83 -20.00
C SER A 340 31.45 1.17 -19.80
N SER A 341 30.54 0.18 -19.88
CA SER A 341 29.11 0.40 -19.66
C SER A 341 28.84 0.75 -18.18
N PRO A 342 28.15 1.86 -17.85
CA PRO A 342 28.08 2.40 -16.48
C PRO A 342 27.30 1.54 -15.49
N GLN A 343 26.43 0.65 -15.95
CA GLN A 343 25.62 -0.24 -15.10
C GLN A 343 26.14 -1.67 -15.05
N LEU A 344 27.23 -1.97 -15.77
CA LEU A 344 27.74 -3.33 -15.91
C LEU A 344 28.32 -3.81 -14.59
N GLN A 345 27.78 -4.91 -14.09
CA GLN A 345 28.14 -5.58 -12.83
C GLN A 345 28.84 -6.91 -13.08
N GLN A 346 28.39 -7.66 -14.09
CA GLN A 346 28.83 -9.02 -14.33
C GLN A 346 29.09 -9.31 -15.81
N VAL A 347 30.25 -9.89 -16.10
CA VAL A 347 30.61 -10.43 -17.42
C VAL A 347 31.10 -11.86 -17.25
N ILE A 348 30.38 -12.82 -17.80
CA ILE A 348 30.76 -14.24 -17.82
C ILE A 348 30.79 -14.73 -19.26
N LEU A 349 31.99 -14.89 -19.80
CA LEU A 349 32.26 -15.29 -21.19
C LEU A 349 33.11 -16.56 -21.24
N ASP A 350 32.86 -17.49 -20.31
CA ASP A 350 33.60 -18.74 -20.17
C ASP A 350 33.42 -19.68 -21.37
N GLY A 351 34.42 -20.52 -21.68
CA GLY A 351 34.29 -21.59 -22.68
C GLY A 351 34.17 -21.09 -24.12
N ASN A 352 34.63 -19.87 -24.42
CA ASN A 352 34.65 -19.31 -25.76
C ASN A 352 36.07 -19.42 -26.39
N GLY A 353 36.24 -18.86 -27.58
CA GLY A 353 37.48 -18.79 -28.34
C GLY A 353 38.19 -17.42 -28.27
N PHE A 354 38.00 -16.66 -27.19
CA PHE A 354 38.68 -15.36 -27.04
C PHE A 354 40.19 -15.55 -26.94
N ASN A 355 40.97 -14.73 -27.65
CA ASN A 355 42.42 -14.87 -27.75
C ASN A 355 43.15 -13.52 -27.62
N GLY A 356 44.48 -13.59 -27.53
CA GLY A 356 45.34 -12.42 -27.37
C GLY A 356 45.33 -11.87 -25.93
N THR A 357 45.25 -10.55 -25.80
CA THR A 357 45.27 -9.85 -24.50
C THR A 357 43.85 -9.50 -24.04
N LEU A 358 43.50 -9.85 -22.80
CA LEU A 358 42.35 -9.27 -22.12
C LEU A 358 42.74 -7.87 -21.60
N ASP A 359 42.35 -6.83 -22.32
CA ASP A 359 42.54 -5.42 -21.92
C ASP A 359 41.20 -4.82 -21.51
N MET A 360 41.07 -4.46 -20.23
CA MET A 360 39.86 -3.85 -19.68
C MET A 360 39.76 -2.33 -19.94
N GLY A 361 40.81 -1.72 -20.49
CA GLY A 361 40.88 -0.30 -20.74
C GLY A 361 40.96 0.55 -19.46
N LYS A 362 41.00 1.88 -19.63
CA LYS A 362 41.16 2.84 -18.52
C LYS A 362 39.87 3.23 -17.81
N SER A 363 38.73 3.01 -18.46
CA SER A 363 37.41 3.42 -18.00
C SER A 363 36.55 2.18 -17.86
N ILE A 364 36.58 1.60 -16.67
CA ILE A 364 35.73 0.46 -16.28
C ILE A 364 34.51 0.98 -15.51
N SER A 365 33.40 0.26 -15.58
CA SER A 365 32.24 0.46 -14.72
C SER A 365 32.64 0.42 -13.24
N SER A 366 32.10 1.34 -12.44
CA SER A 366 32.28 1.33 -10.98
C SER A 366 31.54 0.18 -10.30
N GLU A 367 30.51 -0.36 -10.96
CA GLU A 367 29.67 -1.44 -10.43
C GLU A 367 30.18 -2.83 -10.80
N LEU A 368 31.23 -2.94 -11.64
CA LEU A 368 31.72 -4.22 -12.16
C LEU A 368 32.36 -5.04 -11.04
N SER A 369 31.66 -6.08 -10.60
CA SER A 369 32.08 -6.94 -9.49
C SER A 369 32.62 -8.29 -9.95
N ILE A 370 32.10 -8.86 -11.05
CA ILE A 370 32.48 -10.20 -11.51
C ILE A 370 32.87 -10.19 -12.99
N VAL A 371 34.09 -10.63 -13.28
CA VAL A 371 34.54 -10.90 -14.65
C VAL A 371 35.12 -12.31 -14.76
N SER A 372 34.58 -13.10 -15.68
CA SER A 372 35.02 -14.48 -15.91
C SER A 372 35.22 -14.75 -17.39
N PHE A 373 36.39 -15.25 -17.73
CA PHE A 373 36.76 -15.73 -19.07
C PHE A 373 37.42 -17.10 -18.98
N LYS A 374 36.95 -17.98 -18.09
CA LYS A 374 37.51 -19.32 -17.89
C LYS A 374 37.47 -20.12 -19.19
N ASN A 375 38.44 -21.01 -19.40
CA ASN A 375 38.52 -21.91 -20.55
C ASN A 375 38.41 -21.18 -21.90
N ASN A 376 39.21 -20.12 -22.08
CA ASN A 376 39.40 -19.42 -23.36
C ASN A 376 40.85 -19.60 -23.85
N ASN A 377 41.31 -18.80 -24.82
CA ASN A 377 42.66 -18.84 -25.38
C ASN A 377 43.47 -17.54 -25.12
N LEU A 378 43.26 -16.89 -23.98
CA LEU A 378 43.92 -15.64 -23.61
C LEU A 378 45.38 -15.86 -23.19
N SER A 379 46.31 -15.14 -23.82
CA SER A 379 47.76 -15.26 -23.58
C SER A 379 48.33 -14.23 -22.60
N SER A 380 47.62 -13.12 -22.41
CA SER A 380 48.05 -11.96 -21.62
C SER A 380 46.84 -11.24 -21.03
N VAL A 381 47.07 -10.47 -19.97
CA VAL A 381 46.04 -9.67 -19.30
C VAL A 381 46.58 -8.28 -18.98
N THR A 382 45.76 -7.26 -19.13
CA THR A 382 46.04 -5.88 -18.75
C THR A 382 44.81 -5.35 -18.00
N VAL A 383 44.89 -5.38 -16.67
CA VAL A 383 43.85 -4.88 -15.76
C VAL A 383 44.34 -3.57 -15.15
N THR A 384 43.47 -2.57 -15.08
CA THR A 384 43.78 -1.33 -14.37
C THR A 384 43.70 -1.51 -12.87
N SER A 385 44.47 -0.73 -12.12
CA SER A 385 44.41 -0.70 -10.65
C SER A 385 43.06 -0.26 -10.08
N SER A 386 42.16 0.27 -10.93
CA SER A 386 40.81 0.68 -10.54
C SER A 386 39.85 -0.50 -10.38
N TYR A 387 40.15 -1.68 -10.94
CA TYR A 387 39.30 -2.86 -10.79
C TYR A 387 39.63 -3.59 -9.48
N ASN A 388 38.65 -3.72 -8.60
CA ASN A 388 38.76 -4.42 -7.32
C ASN A 388 37.85 -5.66 -7.22
N GLY A 389 37.16 -6.03 -8.30
CA GLY A 389 36.26 -7.17 -8.36
C GLY A 389 36.97 -8.52 -8.56
N THR A 390 36.19 -9.58 -8.74
CA THR A 390 36.67 -10.94 -8.98
C THR A 390 36.94 -11.18 -10.45
N LEU A 391 38.21 -11.37 -10.81
CA LEU A 391 38.65 -11.79 -12.15
C LEU A 391 39.04 -13.27 -12.17
N SER A 392 38.34 -14.09 -12.97
CA SER A 392 38.62 -15.52 -13.13
C SER A 392 39.07 -15.87 -14.55
N LEU A 393 40.31 -16.36 -14.69
CA LEU A 393 40.94 -16.71 -15.97
C LEU A 393 41.38 -18.18 -16.05
N ALA A 394 40.93 -19.04 -15.14
CA ALA A 394 41.32 -20.45 -15.10
C ALA A 394 41.12 -21.15 -16.46
N GLY A 395 42.07 -22.01 -16.85
CA GLY A 395 42.03 -22.73 -18.14
C GLY A 395 42.54 -21.95 -19.36
N ASN A 396 43.08 -20.74 -19.18
CA ASN A 396 43.71 -19.95 -20.25
C ASN A 396 45.24 -20.11 -20.28
N PRO A 397 45.90 -19.92 -21.44
CA PRO A 397 47.36 -19.89 -21.54
C PRO A 397 48.07 -18.89 -20.60
N VAL A 398 47.42 -17.77 -20.26
CA VAL A 398 47.95 -16.77 -19.31
C VAL A 398 48.25 -17.36 -17.93
N CYS A 399 47.56 -18.44 -17.53
CA CYS A 399 47.75 -19.10 -16.24
C CYS A 399 49.15 -19.70 -16.05
N ASN A 400 49.86 -20.00 -17.15
CA ASN A 400 51.25 -20.47 -17.09
C ASN A 400 52.21 -19.38 -16.59
N ARG A 401 51.84 -18.10 -16.75
CA ARG A 401 52.66 -16.94 -16.38
C ARG A 401 52.13 -16.22 -15.14
N LEU A 402 50.81 -16.17 -14.98
CA LEU A 402 50.11 -15.44 -13.92
C LEU A 402 49.12 -16.36 -13.20
N PRO A 403 49.59 -17.23 -12.29
CA PRO A 403 48.73 -18.19 -11.60
C PRO A 403 47.73 -17.53 -10.62
N GLU A 404 47.95 -16.28 -10.23
CA GLU A 404 47.07 -15.53 -9.31
C GLU A 404 45.63 -15.39 -9.82
N TYR A 405 45.45 -15.06 -11.11
CA TYR A 405 44.13 -14.93 -11.75
C TYR A 405 43.46 -16.29 -12.08
N CYS A 406 44.17 -17.39 -11.83
CA CYS A 406 43.77 -18.73 -12.26
C CYS A 406 43.51 -19.69 -11.09
N ASN A 407 43.85 -19.29 -9.86
CA ASN A 407 43.58 -20.08 -8.68
C ASN A 407 42.17 -19.76 -8.18
N VAL A 408 41.23 -20.68 -8.40
CA VAL A 408 39.79 -20.53 -8.08
C VAL A 408 39.53 -20.28 -6.58
N THR A 409 40.53 -20.50 -5.71
CA THR A 409 40.42 -20.51 -4.25
C THR A 409 40.94 -19.27 -3.53
N LYS A 410 41.44 -18.22 -4.21
CA LYS A 410 42.16 -17.12 -3.53
C LYS A 410 41.45 -15.77 -3.38
N VAL A 411 40.29 -15.56 -4.00
CA VAL A 411 39.47 -14.38 -3.69
C VAL A 411 38.28 -14.91 -2.91
N ALA A 412 38.24 -14.67 -1.60
CA ALA A 412 37.05 -14.92 -0.82
C ALA A 412 35.93 -14.14 -1.51
N ALA A 413 34.96 -14.85 -2.10
CA ALA A 413 33.78 -14.19 -2.65
C ALA A 413 33.22 -13.30 -1.54
N ALA A 414 33.00 -12.03 -1.83
CA ALA A 414 32.39 -11.13 -0.86
C ALA A 414 31.13 -11.80 -0.32
N ALA A 415 30.98 -11.78 1.00
CA ALA A 415 29.86 -12.47 1.63
C ALA A 415 28.55 -11.94 1.05
N PRO A 416 27.60 -12.81 0.71
CA PRO A 416 26.30 -12.38 0.22
C PRO A 416 25.62 -11.52 1.29
N TYR A 417 24.72 -10.64 0.85
CA TYR A 417 24.08 -9.69 1.74
C TYR A 417 23.34 -10.38 2.90
N SER A 418 23.54 -9.90 4.12
CA SER A 418 22.72 -10.28 5.26
C SER A 418 22.38 -9.04 6.06
N THR A 419 21.15 -8.95 6.55
CA THR A 419 20.73 -7.84 7.39
C THR A 419 21.64 -7.75 8.62
N SER A 420 22.11 -6.56 8.93
CA SER A 420 23.05 -6.35 10.03
C SER A 420 22.35 -6.45 11.39
N LEU A 421 22.87 -7.32 12.27
CA LEU A 421 22.50 -7.40 13.69
C LEU A 421 23.49 -6.68 14.61
N VAL A 422 24.38 -5.83 14.05
CA VAL A 422 25.46 -5.17 14.82
C VAL A 422 24.93 -4.30 15.97
N LYS A 423 23.68 -3.84 15.91
CA LYS A 423 23.03 -3.08 16.98
C LYS A 423 22.60 -3.95 18.17
N CYS A 424 22.59 -5.27 18.01
CA CYS A 424 22.19 -6.21 19.03
C CYS A 424 23.41 -6.80 19.73
N PHE A 425 23.36 -6.88 21.05
CA PHE A 425 24.42 -7.49 21.85
C PHE A 425 24.55 -8.98 21.51
N THR A 426 25.71 -9.58 21.83
CA THR A 426 26.09 -10.98 21.53
C THR A 426 25.29 -12.01 22.34
N GLU A 427 23.99 -11.85 22.46
CA GLU A 427 23.08 -12.86 22.98
C GLU A 427 22.51 -13.69 21.83
N THR A 428 22.34 -14.98 22.05
CA THR A 428 21.73 -15.89 21.08
C THR A 428 20.38 -16.34 21.62
N CYS A 429 19.39 -16.45 20.74
CA CYS A 429 18.07 -16.93 21.15
C CYS A 429 18.15 -18.39 21.57
N ALA A 430 17.69 -18.69 22.78
CA ALA A 430 17.88 -19.99 23.42
C ALA A 430 16.90 -21.06 22.93
N ALA A 431 15.70 -20.67 22.49
CA ALA A 431 14.67 -21.61 22.06
C ALA A 431 14.76 -21.94 20.57
N ALA A 432 14.49 -23.20 20.23
CA ALA A 432 14.45 -23.65 18.85
C ALA A 432 13.31 -22.96 18.09
N GLY A 433 13.64 -22.35 16.93
CA GLY A 433 12.67 -21.63 16.10
C GLY A 433 12.57 -20.13 16.39
N GLU A 434 13.17 -19.64 17.49
CA GLU A 434 13.31 -18.22 17.73
C GLU A 434 14.45 -17.62 16.88
N SER A 435 14.30 -16.36 16.52
CA SER A 435 15.34 -15.56 15.91
C SER A 435 15.34 -14.17 16.52
N MET A 436 16.49 -13.51 16.50
CA MET A 436 16.64 -12.16 17.01
C MET A 436 16.09 -11.17 16.00
N SER A 437 15.18 -10.30 16.46
CA SER A 437 14.67 -9.20 15.64
C SER A 437 15.75 -8.13 15.44
N PRO A 438 16.08 -7.73 14.19
CA PRO A 438 17.05 -6.66 13.93
C PRO A 438 16.63 -5.30 14.47
N GLN A 439 15.33 -5.10 14.72
CA GLN A 439 14.80 -3.85 15.25
C GLN A 439 14.89 -3.75 16.77
N SER A 440 14.37 -4.77 17.47
CA SER A 440 14.18 -4.72 18.93
C SER A 440 15.27 -5.46 19.71
N CYS A 441 16.10 -6.24 19.01
CA CYS A 441 17.06 -7.17 19.59
C CYS A 441 16.44 -8.21 20.54
N ALA A 442 15.11 -8.36 20.51
CA ALA A 442 14.39 -9.37 21.25
C ALA A 442 14.25 -10.65 20.42
N CYS A 443 14.25 -11.80 21.09
CA CYS A 443 13.93 -13.09 20.48
C CYS A 443 12.43 -13.22 20.24
N ALA A 444 12.06 -13.59 19.02
CA ALA A 444 10.67 -13.83 18.61
C ALA A 444 10.63 -14.95 17.55
N TYR A 445 9.43 -15.47 17.27
CA TYR A 445 9.18 -16.46 16.24
C TYR A 445 8.78 -15.76 14.94
N PRO A 446 9.71 -15.60 13.98
CA PRO A 446 9.42 -14.86 12.76
C PRO A 446 8.50 -15.65 11.84
N TYR A 447 7.65 -14.92 11.08
CA TYR A 447 7.06 -15.50 9.88
C TYR A 447 8.16 -15.56 8.82
N GLN A 448 8.58 -16.76 8.44
CA GLN A 448 9.76 -16.97 7.62
C GLN A 448 9.50 -17.89 6.43
N GLY A 449 10.34 -17.78 5.42
CA GLY A 449 10.29 -18.61 4.22
C GLY A 449 11.32 -18.14 3.20
N VAL A 450 11.31 -18.76 2.03
CA VAL A 450 12.26 -18.43 0.96
C VAL A 450 11.53 -17.67 -0.13
N MET A 451 12.03 -16.50 -0.49
CA MET A 451 11.64 -15.79 -1.71
C MET A 451 12.52 -16.25 -2.86
N TYR A 452 11.86 -16.62 -3.97
CA TYR A 452 12.50 -17.02 -5.20
C TYR A 452 12.19 -15.97 -6.27
N PHE A 453 13.17 -15.13 -6.58
CA PHE A 453 13.10 -14.17 -7.67
C PHE A 453 13.48 -14.88 -8.96
N ARG A 454 12.50 -15.00 -9.86
CA ARG A 454 12.61 -15.79 -11.09
C ARG A 454 13.42 -15.08 -12.18
N ALA A 455 13.51 -13.75 -12.14
CA ALA A 455 14.16 -12.96 -13.18
C ALA A 455 14.64 -11.59 -12.64
N PRO A 456 15.66 -11.58 -11.76
CA PRO A 456 16.28 -10.34 -11.31
C PRO A 456 17.18 -9.73 -12.39
N PHE A 457 17.08 -8.42 -12.55
CA PHE A 457 17.79 -7.63 -13.57
C PHE A 457 19.24 -7.31 -13.19
N PHE A 458 19.80 -8.02 -12.22
CA PHE A 458 21.15 -7.82 -11.69
C PHE A 458 21.72 -9.16 -11.21
N GLY A 459 23.05 -9.30 -11.23
CA GLY A 459 23.73 -10.55 -10.85
C GLY A 459 24.47 -10.49 -9.51
N ASP A 460 24.66 -9.29 -8.96
CA ASP A 460 25.44 -9.09 -7.74
C ASP A 460 24.58 -9.23 -6.47
N VAL A 461 24.87 -10.25 -5.67
CA VAL A 461 24.20 -10.52 -4.39
C VAL A 461 24.88 -9.88 -3.18
N THR A 462 25.96 -9.13 -3.40
CA THR A 462 26.77 -8.49 -2.36
C THR A 462 26.44 -7.01 -2.20
N ASN A 463 25.79 -6.41 -3.20
CA ASN A 463 25.35 -5.01 -3.17
C ASN A 463 24.22 -4.80 -2.15
N GLY A 464 24.55 -4.15 -1.03
CA GLY A 464 23.58 -3.93 0.04
C GLY A 464 22.42 -3.00 -0.30
N THR A 465 22.53 -2.12 -1.31
CA THR A 465 21.50 -1.12 -1.60
C THR A 465 20.19 -1.75 -2.09
N ALA A 466 20.25 -2.71 -3.01
CA ALA A 466 19.06 -3.38 -3.54
C ALA A 466 18.31 -4.17 -2.46
N PHE A 467 19.05 -4.90 -1.60
CA PHE A 467 18.44 -5.68 -0.52
C PHE A 467 17.92 -4.80 0.63
N GLN A 468 18.58 -3.68 0.94
CA GLN A 468 18.04 -2.69 1.89
C GLN A 468 16.73 -2.07 1.38
N GLU A 469 16.61 -1.83 0.07
CA GLU A 469 15.35 -1.38 -0.52
C GLU A 469 14.28 -2.48 -0.44
N LEU A 470 14.64 -3.75 -0.69
CA LEU A 470 13.74 -4.89 -0.54
C LEU A 470 13.23 -5.02 0.91
N GLU A 471 14.12 -4.93 1.91
CA GLU A 471 13.73 -4.90 3.33
C GLU A 471 12.72 -3.79 3.62
N SER A 472 13.02 -2.58 3.13
CA SER A 472 12.17 -1.41 3.31
C SER A 472 10.79 -1.57 2.69
N LYS A 473 10.74 -2.11 1.48
CA LYS A 473 9.48 -2.46 0.81
C LYS A 473 8.72 -3.51 1.59
N LEU A 474 9.39 -4.55 2.10
CA LEU A 474 8.75 -5.62 2.86
C LEU A 474 8.03 -5.08 4.10
N TRP A 475 8.72 -4.34 4.98
CA TRP A 475 8.05 -3.83 6.17
C TRP A 475 7.00 -2.76 5.85
N THR A 476 7.24 -1.88 4.87
CA THR A 476 6.27 -0.82 4.55
C THR A 476 5.01 -1.34 3.89
N LYS A 477 5.11 -2.31 2.96
CA LYS A 477 3.97 -2.84 2.22
C LYS A 477 3.20 -3.91 2.96
N LEU A 478 3.86 -4.65 3.85
CA LEU A 478 3.20 -5.62 4.71
C LEU A 478 2.70 -5.02 6.02
N GLY A 479 2.88 -3.71 6.25
CA GLY A 479 2.41 -3.05 7.48
C GLY A 479 3.13 -3.55 8.74
N LEU A 480 4.40 -3.92 8.62
CA LEU A 480 5.25 -4.34 9.72
C LEU A 480 6.02 -3.14 10.29
N THR A 481 6.57 -3.29 11.49
CA THR A 481 7.33 -2.23 12.13
C THR A 481 8.66 -1.97 11.38
N PRO A 482 9.10 -0.72 11.20
CA PRO A 482 10.35 -0.43 10.47
C PRO A 482 11.56 -1.18 11.06
N GLY A 483 12.33 -1.85 10.20
CA GLY A 483 13.48 -2.66 10.62
C GLY A 483 13.12 -4.05 11.16
N SER A 484 11.86 -4.49 11.09
CA SER A 484 11.42 -5.83 11.53
C SER A 484 11.58 -6.93 10.46
N VAL A 485 12.44 -6.71 9.47
CA VAL A 485 12.71 -7.66 8.38
C VAL A 485 14.16 -8.06 8.46
N PHE A 486 14.43 -9.34 8.29
CA PHE A 486 15.77 -9.89 8.18
C PHE A 486 15.85 -10.72 6.89
N LEU A 487 16.77 -10.33 6.02
CA LEU A 487 17.16 -11.02 4.81
C LEU A 487 18.50 -11.70 5.04
N GLN A 488 18.64 -12.91 4.50
CA GLN A 488 19.84 -13.71 4.69
C GLN A 488 20.20 -14.50 3.44
N ASP A 489 21.51 -14.59 3.21
CA ASP A 489 22.18 -15.47 2.26
C ASP A 489 21.52 -15.46 0.86
N PRO A 490 21.41 -14.31 0.17
CA PRO A 490 20.98 -14.28 -1.21
C PRO A 490 21.98 -15.00 -2.12
N PHE A 491 21.48 -15.91 -2.95
CA PHE A 491 22.30 -16.58 -3.95
C PHE A 491 21.47 -17.01 -5.17
N PHE A 492 22.14 -17.15 -6.31
CA PHE A 492 21.54 -17.73 -7.51
C PHE A 492 21.66 -19.25 -7.49
N ASN A 493 20.53 -19.96 -7.62
CA ASN A 493 20.53 -21.41 -7.70
C ASN A 493 20.86 -21.92 -9.11
N SER A 494 20.82 -23.24 -9.32
CA SER A 494 21.08 -23.87 -10.63
C SER A 494 20.08 -23.49 -11.73
N ASP A 495 18.93 -22.92 -11.37
CA ASP A 495 17.92 -22.43 -12.31
C ASP A 495 18.13 -20.95 -12.66
N SER A 496 19.22 -20.35 -12.17
CA SER A 496 19.45 -18.90 -12.21
C SER A 496 18.30 -18.12 -11.57
N TYR A 497 17.66 -18.66 -10.52
CA TYR A 497 16.72 -17.93 -9.67
C TYR A 497 17.47 -17.45 -8.43
N MET A 498 17.25 -16.19 -8.05
CA MET A 498 17.81 -15.67 -6.82
C MET A 498 16.93 -16.06 -5.64
N GLN A 499 17.50 -16.84 -4.72
CA GLN A 499 16.86 -17.23 -3.46
C GLN A 499 17.27 -16.24 -2.39
N VAL A 500 16.32 -15.82 -1.56
CA VAL A 500 16.59 -14.98 -0.38
C VAL A 500 15.79 -15.54 0.79
N GLN A 501 16.47 -15.86 1.89
CA GLN A 501 15.77 -16.25 3.11
C GLN A 501 15.18 -14.99 3.76
N VAL A 502 13.86 -14.98 3.97
CA VAL A 502 13.15 -13.86 4.56
C VAL A 502 12.63 -14.27 5.93
N LYS A 503 12.82 -13.41 6.92
CA LYS A 503 12.22 -13.50 8.27
C LYS A 503 11.56 -12.17 8.60
N LEU A 504 10.27 -12.22 8.93
CA LEU A 504 9.47 -11.08 9.33
C LEU A 504 9.18 -11.18 10.82
N PHE A 505 9.34 -10.10 11.57
CA PHE A 505 9.21 -10.11 13.03
C PHE A 505 7.94 -9.37 13.51
N PRO A 506 7.23 -9.90 14.52
CA PRO A 506 6.09 -9.23 15.10
C PRO A 506 6.49 -8.01 15.95
N SER A 507 5.54 -7.10 16.16
CA SER A 507 5.77 -5.87 16.93
C SER A 507 5.39 -6.04 18.40
N GLY A 508 6.37 -6.07 19.30
CA GLY A 508 6.14 -6.05 20.75
C GLY A 508 5.58 -7.34 21.36
N SER A 509 5.41 -8.40 20.57
CA SER A 509 5.07 -9.76 21.01
C SER A 509 6.13 -10.76 20.53
N ALA A 510 6.13 -11.97 21.08
CA ALA A 510 6.99 -13.05 20.60
C ALA A 510 6.42 -13.76 19.34
N TYR A 511 5.13 -13.59 19.06
CA TYR A 511 4.40 -14.27 17.97
C TYR A 511 3.48 -13.30 17.22
N PHE A 512 3.32 -13.51 15.92
CA PHE A 512 2.18 -12.99 15.16
C PHE A 512 0.91 -13.73 15.58
N ASN A 513 -0.22 -13.03 15.55
CA ASN A 513 -1.51 -13.69 15.65
C ASN A 513 -1.89 -14.38 14.32
N ARG A 514 -2.90 -15.26 14.34
CA ARG A 514 -3.33 -16.02 13.16
C ARG A 514 -3.75 -15.13 12.00
N SER A 515 -4.50 -14.07 12.29
CA SER A 515 -4.95 -13.10 11.29
C SER A 515 -3.79 -12.41 10.59
N GLU A 516 -2.73 -12.06 11.31
CA GLU A 516 -1.50 -11.49 10.74
C GLU A 516 -0.78 -12.50 9.83
N VAL A 517 -0.62 -13.74 10.29
CA VAL A 517 0.01 -14.81 9.49
C VAL A 517 -0.76 -15.07 8.20
N MET A 518 -2.08 -15.22 8.27
CA MET A 518 -2.93 -15.43 7.09
C MET A 518 -2.90 -14.24 6.14
N ARG A 519 -2.90 -13.01 6.66
CA ARG A 519 -2.81 -11.80 5.84
C ARG A 519 -1.48 -11.70 5.12
N ILE A 520 -0.36 -11.90 5.83
CA ILE A 520 0.99 -11.85 5.23
C ILE A 520 1.16 -12.98 4.21
N GLY A 521 0.68 -14.19 4.52
CA GLY A 521 0.64 -15.31 3.59
C GLY A 521 -0.12 -14.97 2.31
N PHE A 522 -1.33 -14.43 2.44
CA PHE A 522 -2.15 -13.96 1.31
C PHE A 522 -1.45 -12.86 0.51
N ASP A 523 -0.80 -11.90 1.18
CA ASP A 523 -0.12 -10.80 0.51
C ASP A 523 1.04 -11.29 -0.38
N PHE A 524 1.72 -12.37 0.03
CA PHE A 524 2.74 -13.03 -0.78
C PHE A 524 2.18 -13.95 -1.86
N SER A 525 1.17 -14.75 -1.54
CA SER A 525 0.59 -15.75 -2.46
C SER A 525 -0.21 -15.09 -3.60
N ASN A 526 -0.94 -14.02 -3.29
CA ASN A 526 -1.72 -13.23 -4.25
C ASN A 526 -0.91 -12.08 -4.88
N GLN A 527 0.38 -12.00 -4.58
CA GLN A 527 1.31 -11.05 -5.19
C GLN A 527 0.86 -9.58 -5.02
N THR A 528 0.19 -9.25 -3.90
CA THR A 528 -0.16 -7.86 -3.57
C THR A 528 1.09 -7.10 -3.12
N PHE A 529 2.03 -7.80 -2.46
CA PHE A 529 3.39 -7.32 -2.31
C PHE A 529 4.09 -7.28 -3.67
N LYS A 530 4.64 -6.12 -4.02
CA LYS A 530 5.49 -5.93 -5.21
C LYS A 530 6.90 -5.52 -4.75
N PRO A 531 7.93 -6.35 -5.02
CA PRO A 531 9.31 -6.00 -4.71
C PRO A 531 9.77 -4.81 -5.57
N PRO A 532 10.97 -4.24 -5.29
CA PRO A 532 11.63 -3.36 -6.26
C PRO A 532 11.70 -4.04 -7.64
N LYS A 533 11.58 -3.24 -8.71
CA LYS A 533 11.34 -3.77 -10.06
C LYS A 533 12.49 -4.65 -10.56
N GLU A 534 13.70 -4.32 -10.16
CA GLU A 534 14.94 -5.01 -10.47
C GLU A 534 15.01 -6.45 -9.94
N PHE A 535 14.14 -6.83 -8.99
CA PHE A 535 14.03 -8.21 -8.53
C PHE A 535 13.14 -9.08 -9.43
N GLY A 536 12.36 -8.46 -10.31
CA GLY A 536 11.44 -9.17 -11.22
C GLY A 536 10.32 -9.95 -10.53
N PRO A 537 9.66 -10.88 -11.24
CA PRO A 537 8.65 -11.76 -10.66
C PRO A 537 9.23 -12.67 -9.58
N TYR A 538 8.46 -12.89 -8.52
CA TYR A 538 8.85 -13.79 -7.44
C TYR A 538 7.74 -14.78 -7.09
N TYR A 539 8.12 -15.88 -6.46
CA TYR A 539 7.20 -16.67 -5.64
C TYR A 539 7.82 -16.85 -4.25
N PHE A 540 6.96 -17.11 -3.27
CA PHE A 540 7.36 -17.33 -1.89
C PHE A 540 6.98 -18.74 -1.48
N ILE A 541 7.80 -19.39 -0.68
CA ILE A 541 7.45 -20.65 0.00
C ILE A 541 7.60 -20.40 1.49
N ALA A 542 6.47 -20.37 2.20
CA ALA A 542 6.47 -20.15 3.63
C ALA A 542 6.94 -21.41 4.37
N SER A 543 7.73 -21.20 5.43
CA SER A 543 7.95 -22.23 6.44
C SER A 543 6.71 -22.35 7.34
N PRO A 544 6.46 -23.52 7.93
CA PRO A 544 5.40 -23.67 8.93
C PRO A 544 5.56 -22.66 10.07
N TYR A 545 4.46 -22.00 10.45
CA TYR A 545 4.47 -21.02 11.52
C TYR A 545 4.09 -21.68 12.87
N PRO A 546 4.92 -21.55 13.92
CA PRO A 546 4.59 -22.08 15.24
C PRO A 546 3.63 -21.14 15.95
N PHE A 547 2.37 -21.56 16.15
CA PHE A 547 1.46 -20.86 17.05
C PHE A 547 1.72 -21.27 18.50
N PRO A 548 1.61 -20.35 19.48
CA PRO A 548 1.71 -20.72 20.88
C PRO A 548 0.62 -21.76 21.20
N GLU A 549 1.02 -22.89 21.80
CA GLU A 549 0.07 -23.91 22.24
C GLU A 549 -0.89 -23.30 23.27
N ASP A 550 -2.20 -23.39 23.01
CA ASP A 550 -3.21 -23.19 24.04
C ASP A 550 -3.06 -24.33 25.04
N ARG A 551 -2.20 -24.16 26.05
CA ARG A 551 -2.18 -25.04 27.21
C ARG A 551 -3.53 -24.86 27.93
N SER A 552 -4.51 -25.66 27.54
CA SER A 552 -5.69 -25.93 28.34
C SER A 552 -5.21 -26.53 29.66
N SER A 553 -5.01 -25.68 30.67
CA SER A 553 -4.70 -26.14 32.02
C SER A 553 -5.90 -26.94 32.54
N SER A 554 -5.82 -28.25 32.44
CA SER A 554 -6.68 -29.17 33.18
C SER A 554 -6.43 -28.91 34.66
N LYS A 555 -7.25 -28.05 35.27
CA LYS A 555 -7.17 -27.77 36.71
C LYS A 555 -7.53 -29.06 37.48
N SER A 556 -6.58 -29.54 38.28
CA SER A 556 -6.76 -30.69 39.17
C SER A 556 -8.01 -30.53 40.06
N LYS A 557 -8.80 -31.60 40.19
CA LYS A 557 -10.02 -31.66 41.03
C LYS A 557 -9.78 -31.24 42.49
N GLY A 558 -8.53 -31.27 42.98
CA GLY A 558 -8.17 -30.79 44.31
C GLY A 558 -8.26 -29.26 44.49
N ALA A 559 -8.02 -28.47 43.44
CA ALA A 559 -8.11 -27.01 43.52
C ALA A 559 -9.56 -26.50 43.64
N ILE A 560 -10.52 -27.24 43.07
CA ILE A 560 -11.96 -26.90 43.09
C ILE A 560 -12.53 -27.05 44.51
N ILE A 561 -12.08 -28.05 45.26
CA ILE A 561 -12.52 -28.30 46.65
C ILE A 561 -11.97 -27.22 47.60
N GLY A 562 -10.72 -26.77 47.39
CA GLY A 562 -10.13 -25.66 48.16
C GLY A 562 -10.82 -24.32 47.89
N ILE A 563 -11.22 -24.05 46.64
CA ILE A 563 -11.93 -22.82 46.26
C ILE A 563 -13.35 -22.79 46.86
N ALA A 564 -14.06 -23.93 46.92
CA ALA A 564 -15.41 -23.99 47.48
C ALA A 564 -15.47 -23.65 48.99
N ALA A 565 -14.48 -24.13 49.77
CA ALA A 565 -14.40 -23.83 51.20
C ALA A 565 -14.00 -22.36 51.47
N GLY A 566 -13.09 -21.82 50.65
CA GLY A 566 -12.71 -20.40 50.71
C GLY A 566 -13.86 -19.45 50.32
N CYS A 567 -14.65 -19.82 49.31
CA CYS A 567 -15.81 -19.06 48.88
C CYS A 567 -16.93 -19.05 49.93
N GLY A 568 -17.10 -20.10 50.74
CA GLY A 568 -18.11 -20.12 51.82
C GLY A 568 -17.85 -19.04 52.88
N VAL A 569 -16.59 -18.90 53.31
CA VAL A 569 -16.18 -17.87 54.27
C VAL A 569 -16.26 -16.47 53.64
N LEU A 570 -15.87 -16.35 52.37
CA LEU A 570 -15.96 -15.10 51.61
C LEU A 570 -17.41 -14.67 51.40
N VAL A 571 -18.35 -15.59 51.18
CA VAL A 571 -19.78 -15.29 50.98
C VAL A 571 -20.42 -14.81 52.28
N VAL A 572 -20.09 -15.38 53.44
CA VAL A 572 -20.59 -14.88 54.73
C VAL A 572 -20.03 -13.49 55.04
N ALA A 573 -18.74 -13.25 54.75
CA ALA A 573 -18.12 -11.93 54.86
C ALA A 573 -18.72 -10.93 53.85
N LEU A 574 -19.01 -11.36 52.63
CA LEU A 574 -19.65 -10.55 51.59
C LEU A 574 -21.13 -10.29 51.86
N VAL A 575 -21.85 -11.18 52.55
CA VAL A 575 -23.24 -10.95 53.00
C VAL A 575 -23.24 -9.95 54.17
N GLY A 576 -22.32 -10.06 55.12
CA GLY A 576 -22.12 -9.05 56.17
C GLY A 576 -21.73 -7.68 55.60
N ALA A 577 -20.80 -7.67 54.64
CA ALA A 577 -20.40 -6.48 53.91
C ALA A 577 -21.52 -5.96 52.98
N ALA A 578 -22.37 -6.82 52.43
CA ALA A 578 -23.53 -6.43 51.62
C ALA A 578 -24.63 -5.83 52.48
N VAL A 579 -24.89 -6.34 53.69
CA VAL A 579 -25.84 -5.72 54.63
C VAL A 579 -25.30 -4.36 55.09
N TYR A 580 -24.02 -4.27 55.42
CA TYR A 580 -23.34 -3.01 55.72
C TYR A 580 -23.37 -2.03 54.52
N ALA A 581 -23.10 -2.53 53.31
CA ALA A 581 -23.14 -1.78 52.06
C ALA A 581 -24.56 -1.47 51.57
N ILE A 582 -25.61 -2.17 52.03
CA ILE A 582 -27.02 -1.85 51.77
C ILE A 582 -27.46 -0.71 52.68
N VAL A 583 -27.00 -0.68 53.94
CA VAL A 583 -27.21 0.47 54.85
C VAL A 583 -26.41 1.69 54.36
N GLN A 584 -25.19 1.50 53.87
CA GLN A 584 -24.43 2.56 53.19
C GLN A 584 -25.00 2.93 51.82
N ARG A 585 -25.52 1.98 51.02
CA ARG A 585 -26.21 2.25 49.73
C ARG A 585 -27.50 3.02 49.94
N ARG A 586 -28.24 2.81 51.03
CA ARG A 586 -29.42 3.65 51.34
C ARG A 586 -29.04 5.09 51.69
N ARG A 587 -27.83 5.34 52.22
CA ARG A 587 -27.27 6.69 52.40
C ARG A 587 -26.59 7.25 51.15
N ALA A 588 -25.98 6.40 50.32
CA ALA A 588 -25.27 6.78 49.10
C ALA A 588 -26.13 6.78 47.81
N GLN A 589 -27.33 6.17 47.82
CA GLN A 589 -28.34 6.30 46.75
C GLN A 589 -29.01 7.69 46.74
N LYS A 590 -28.74 8.53 47.75
CA LYS A 590 -28.98 9.97 47.68
C LYS A 590 -27.83 10.77 47.06
N ALA A 591 -26.70 10.13 46.70
CA ALA A 591 -25.50 10.79 46.16
C ALA A 591 -24.92 10.11 44.90
N ARG A 592 -25.58 9.08 44.36
CA ARG A 592 -25.11 8.29 43.19
C ARG A 592 -26.13 8.23 42.06
N GLU A 593 -26.94 9.28 41.92
CA GLU A 593 -27.57 9.63 40.64
C GLU A 593 -26.69 10.57 39.78
N GLU A 594 -25.50 10.98 40.25
CA GLU A 594 -24.74 12.09 39.64
C GLU A 594 -23.50 11.76 38.79
N LEU A 595 -23.03 10.52 38.64
CA LEU A 595 -21.89 10.26 37.73
C LEU A 595 -22.06 9.00 36.88
N GLY A 596 -22.57 9.21 35.66
CA GLY A 596 -22.63 8.23 34.57
C GLY A 596 -21.31 8.11 33.79
N GLY A 597 -21.12 6.96 33.14
CA GLY A 597 -19.93 6.64 32.32
C GLY A 597 -19.79 7.44 31.01
N PRO A 598 -18.74 7.17 30.20
CA PRO A 598 -18.18 8.12 29.23
C PRO A 598 -19.04 8.45 27.99
N PHE A 599 -20.16 7.77 27.80
CA PHE A 599 -21.15 8.02 26.74
C PHE A 599 -22.59 8.16 27.27
N ALA A 600 -22.76 8.14 28.61
CA ALA A 600 -24.06 8.24 29.25
C ALA A 600 -24.71 9.63 29.11
N SER A 601 -23.93 10.67 28.80
CA SER A 601 -24.40 12.05 28.65
C SER A 601 -25.09 12.34 27.32
N TRP A 602 -24.94 11.49 26.30
CA TRP A 602 -25.60 11.67 24.99
C TRP A 602 -26.87 10.83 24.82
N ALA A 603 -27.06 9.80 25.66
CA ALA A 603 -28.17 8.86 25.56
C ALA A 603 -29.37 9.17 26.49
N ARG A 604 -29.31 10.24 27.29
CA ARG A 604 -30.43 10.68 28.14
C ARG A 604 -31.08 11.96 27.60
N SER A 605 -31.92 11.81 26.59
CA SER A 605 -33.03 12.74 26.32
C SER A 605 -34.19 11.98 25.65
N GLU A 606 -34.92 11.18 26.43
CA GLU A 606 -36.29 10.81 26.07
C GLU A 606 -37.23 11.98 26.38
N GLU A 607 -37.14 13.05 25.60
CA GLU A 607 -38.27 13.93 25.30
C GLU A 607 -38.12 14.39 23.85
N ARG A 608 -39.24 14.47 23.13
CA ARG A 608 -39.29 14.84 21.70
C ARG A 608 -38.35 16.03 21.40
N GLY A 609 -37.28 15.75 20.64
CA GLY A 609 -36.38 16.76 20.07
C GLY A 609 -35.37 17.36 21.06
N GLY A 610 -34.19 16.75 21.18
CA GLY A 610 -33.11 17.33 21.98
C GLY A 610 -31.81 16.53 21.99
N ALA A 611 -31.09 16.46 20.87
CA ALA A 611 -29.64 16.26 20.88
C ALA A 611 -28.96 17.49 21.53
N PRO A 612 -27.73 17.39 22.09
CA PRO A 612 -27.07 18.56 22.65
C PRO A 612 -27.01 19.65 21.59
N ARG A 613 -27.51 20.86 21.92
CA ARG A 613 -27.31 22.05 21.09
C ARG A 613 -25.82 22.39 21.11
N LEU A 614 -25.01 21.66 20.35
CA LEU A 614 -23.75 22.17 19.83
C LEU A 614 -24.16 23.40 19.03
N LYS A 615 -23.83 24.59 19.52
CA LYS A 615 -24.13 25.85 18.82
C LYS A 615 -23.43 25.79 17.45
N GLY A 616 -24.16 25.40 16.39
CA GLY A 616 -23.67 25.45 15.00
C GLY A 616 -24.00 24.23 14.13
N ALA A 617 -24.00 23.00 14.65
CA ALA A 617 -24.12 21.77 13.84
C ALA A 617 -25.49 21.11 13.92
N ARG A 618 -26.14 20.89 12.77
CA ARG A 618 -27.46 20.24 12.65
C ARG A 618 -27.35 18.71 12.72
N TRP A 619 -28.28 18.06 13.41
CA TRP A 619 -28.44 16.61 13.31
C TRP A 619 -29.22 16.23 12.04
N PHE A 620 -28.69 15.28 11.27
CA PHE A 620 -29.33 14.72 10.08
C PHE A 620 -29.71 13.26 10.32
N SER A 621 -30.91 12.87 9.88
CA SER A 621 -31.30 11.46 9.86
C SER A 621 -30.62 10.71 8.70
N TYR A 622 -30.43 9.41 8.86
CA TYR A 622 -29.82 8.58 7.81
C TYR A 622 -30.62 8.66 6.49
N GLU A 623 -31.95 8.60 6.58
CA GLU A 623 -32.84 8.67 5.40
C GLU A 623 -32.77 10.03 4.68
N GLU A 624 -32.53 11.13 5.41
CA GLU A 624 -32.35 12.45 4.81
C GLU A 624 -31.05 12.51 3.98
N LEU A 625 -29.94 11.99 4.51
CA LEU A 625 -28.65 11.95 3.80
C LEU A 625 -28.61 10.93 2.67
N LYS A 626 -29.30 9.81 2.83
CA LYS A 626 -29.49 8.80 1.79
C LYS A 626 -30.29 9.36 0.61
N ARG A 627 -31.35 10.13 0.88
CA ARG A 627 -32.13 10.79 -0.18
C ARG A 627 -31.34 11.90 -0.87
N SER A 628 -30.60 12.71 -0.11
CA SER A 628 -29.83 13.84 -0.66
C SER A 628 -28.69 13.41 -1.59
N THR A 629 -28.21 12.18 -1.47
CA THR A 629 -27.11 11.59 -2.26
C THR A 629 -27.59 10.58 -3.32
N ASN A 630 -28.90 10.42 -3.50
CA ASN A 630 -29.49 9.38 -4.35
C ASN A 630 -28.96 7.97 -3.98
N ASN A 631 -29.19 7.56 -2.74
CA ASN A 631 -28.72 6.30 -2.16
C ASN A 631 -27.19 6.12 -2.19
N PHE A 632 -26.43 7.21 -1.97
CA PHE A 632 -24.96 7.19 -2.04
C PHE A 632 -24.44 6.64 -3.38
N ALA A 633 -25.09 7.02 -4.49
CA ALA A 633 -24.69 6.58 -5.83
C ALA A 633 -23.25 6.99 -6.15
N GLU A 634 -22.53 6.14 -6.88
CA GLU A 634 -21.14 6.37 -7.30
C GLU A 634 -20.98 7.68 -8.10
N ALA A 635 -21.99 8.08 -8.87
CA ALA A 635 -22.00 9.36 -9.60
C ALA A 635 -21.92 10.60 -8.70
N ASN A 636 -22.25 10.47 -7.41
CA ASN A 636 -22.14 11.54 -6.42
C ASN A 636 -20.87 11.41 -5.57
N GLU A 637 -19.98 10.45 -5.83
CA GLU A 637 -18.73 10.31 -5.10
C GLU A 637 -17.75 11.44 -5.49
N LEU A 638 -17.32 12.22 -4.50
CA LEU A 638 -16.34 13.31 -4.66
C LEU A 638 -14.90 12.84 -4.43
N GLY A 639 -14.74 11.75 -3.68
CA GLY A 639 -13.44 11.16 -3.39
C GLY A 639 -13.48 10.14 -2.26
N TYR A 640 -12.33 9.50 -2.04
CA TYR A 640 -12.13 8.47 -1.02
C TYR A 640 -10.86 8.77 -0.21
N GLY A 641 -10.94 8.63 1.12
CA GLY A 641 -9.83 8.89 2.05
C GLY A 641 -9.81 7.94 3.25
N GLY A 642 -8.90 8.17 4.21
CA GLY A 642 -8.66 7.27 5.35
C GLY A 642 -9.87 7.07 6.28
N TYR A 643 -10.77 8.04 6.34
CA TYR A 643 -12.02 7.96 7.09
C TYR A 643 -13.12 7.18 6.33
N GLY A 644 -13.13 7.23 5.00
CA GLY A 644 -14.17 6.66 4.14
C GLY A 644 -14.45 7.47 2.87
N LYS A 645 -15.64 7.31 2.29
CA LYS A 645 -16.07 7.97 1.04
C LYS A 645 -16.72 9.32 1.32
N VAL A 646 -16.48 10.29 0.44
CA VAL A 646 -17.12 11.62 0.47
C VAL A 646 -18.08 11.72 -0.70
N TYR A 647 -19.32 12.10 -0.42
CA TYR A 647 -20.39 12.22 -1.41
C TYR A 647 -20.89 13.66 -1.53
N ARG A 648 -21.27 14.06 -2.73
CA ARG A 648 -22.04 15.27 -3.01
C ARG A 648 -23.52 14.99 -2.72
N GLY A 649 -24.10 15.78 -1.84
CA GLY A 649 -25.53 15.74 -1.53
C GLY A 649 -26.21 17.07 -1.85
N MET A 650 -27.51 17.03 -2.12
CA MET A 650 -28.36 18.22 -2.22
C MET A 650 -29.47 18.15 -1.17
N LEU A 651 -29.49 19.11 -0.25
CA LEU A 651 -30.56 19.23 0.74
C LEU A 651 -31.87 19.65 0.09
N LEU A 652 -33.00 19.40 0.76
CA LEU A 652 -34.34 19.83 0.30
C LEU A 652 -34.46 21.35 0.10
N THR A 653 -33.58 22.13 0.75
CA THR A 653 -33.47 23.58 0.59
C THR A 653 -32.77 24.00 -0.70
N GLY A 654 -32.24 23.06 -1.50
CA GLY A 654 -31.45 23.33 -2.70
C GLY A 654 -29.95 23.55 -2.43
N GLN A 655 -29.52 23.51 -1.16
CA GLN A 655 -28.13 23.69 -0.78
C GLN A 655 -27.30 22.42 -1.04
N PHE A 656 -26.15 22.56 -1.71
CA PHE A 656 -25.18 21.47 -1.87
C PHE A 656 -24.34 21.28 -0.59
N ILE A 657 -24.12 20.02 -0.24
CA ILE A 657 -23.35 19.58 0.92
C ILE A 657 -22.36 18.48 0.54
N ALA A 658 -21.28 18.34 1.31
CA ALA A 658 -20.34 17.23 1.21
C ALA A 658 -20.53 16.30 2.42
N ILE A 659 -20.78 15.01 2.17
CA ILE A 659 -21.08 14.01 3.20
C ILE A 659 -19.93 13.01 3.27
N LYS A 660 -19.14 13.09 4.33
CA LYS A 660 -18.04 12.17 4.63
C LYS A 660 -18.60 11.01 5.46
N ARG A 661 -18.73 9.84 4.84
CA ARG A 661 -19.32 8.63 5.44
C ARG A 661 -18.22 7.67 5.87
N ALA A 662 -18.23 7.28 7.14
CA ALA A 662 -17.23 6.36 7.69
C ALA A 662 -17.34 4.97 7.05
N GLN A 663 -16.20 4.29 6.87
CA GLN A 663 -16.20 2.90 6.43
C GLN A 663 -16.73 1.97 7.55
N GLN A 664 -17.72 1.14 7.21
CA GLN A 664 -18.34 0.20 8.14
C GLN A 664 -17.28 -0.77 8.71
N GLY A 665 -17.11 -0.78 10.03
CA GLY A 665 -16.13 -1.62 10.73
C GLY A 665 -14.77 -0.98 11.06
N SER A 666 -14.53 0.30 10.69
CA SER A 666 -13.28 0.99 11.03
C SER A 666 -13.26 1.48 12.49
N MET A 667 -12.39 0.91 13.33
CA MET A 667 -12.09 1.41 14.69
C MET A 667 -11.51 2.84 14.68
N GLN A 668 -10.85 3.22 13.58
CA GLN A 668 -10.25 4.54 13.41
C GLN A 668 -11.29 5.63 13.11
N GLY A 669 -12.35 5.29 12.36
CA GLY A 669 -13.45 6.21 12.03
C GLY A 669 -14.20 6.74 13.25
N GLY A 670 -14.40 5.94 14.30
CA GLY A 670 -15.11 6.37 15.52
C GLY A 670 -14.34 7.42 16.35
N HIS A 671 -13.02 7.31 16.42
CA HIS A 671 -12.18 8.28 17.12
C HIS A 671 -12.02 9.59 16.33
N GLU A 672 -11.86 9.49 15.00
CA GLU A 672 -11.81 10.66 14.10
C GLU A 672 -13.18 11.38 14.08
N PHE A 673 -14.29 10.64 14.07
CA PHE A 673 -15.65 11.19 14.14
C PHE A 673 -15.89 12.03 15.40
N LYS A 674 -15.52 11.50 16.57
CA LYS A 674 -15.67 12.21 17.84
C LYS A 674 -14.79 13.46 17.90
N THR A 675 -13.52 13.33 17.49
CA THR A 675 -12.55 14.43 17.49
C THR A 675 -13.02 15.57 16.58
N GLU A 676 -13.45 15.24 15.36
CA GLU A 676 -13.88 16.22 14.36
C GLU A 676 -15.17 16.96 14.80
N ILE A 677 -16.15 16.27 15.42
CA ILE A 677 -17.33 16.92 16.03
C ILE A 677 -16.93 17.81 17.22
N GLU A 678 -16.06 17.33 18.10
CA GLU A 678 -15.66 18.07 19.30
C GLU A 678 -14.85 19.33 18.98
N LEU A 679 -14.02 19.30 17.94
CA LEU A 679 -13.19 20.44 17.51
C LEU A 679 -13.97 21.42 16.63
N LEU A 680 -14.60 20.94 15.56
CA LEU A 680 -15.28 21.82 14.59
C LEU A 680 -16.53 22.49 15.14
N SER A 681 -17.12 21.95 16.21
CA SER A 681 -18.19 22.66 16.93
C SER A 681 -17.69 23.87 17.72
N ARG A 682 -16.39 23.98 17.98
CA ARG A 682 -15.76 25.08 18.75
C ARG A 682 -15.14 26.15 17.84
N VAL A 683 -14.73 25.77 16.63
CA VAL A 683 -14.02 26.67 15.70
C VAL A 683 -14.91 27.10 14.53
N HIS A 684 -14.96 28.41 14.28
CA HIS A 684 -15.67 28.99 13.14
C HIS A 684 -14.82 30.10 12.54
N HIS A 685 -14.33 29.88 11.33
CA HIS A 685 -13.46 30.85 10.66
C HIS A 685 -13.60 30.74 9.14
N LYS A 686 -13.53 31.88 8.44
CA LYS A 686 -13.69 31.97 6.97
C LYS A 686 -12.73 31.05 6.17
N ASN A 687 -11.58 30.69 6.76
CA ASN A 687 -10.56 29.83 6.15
C ASN A 687 -10.49 28.44 6.77
N LEU A 688 -11.53 28.00 7.50
CA LEU A 688 -11.69 26.62 7.95
C LEU A 688 -13.01 26.09 7.37
N VAL A 689 -13.05 24.82 7.00
CA VAL A 689 -14.27 24.22 6.45
C VAL A 689 -15.32 24.07 7.56
N GLY A 690 -16.50 24.64 7.32
CA GLY A 690 -17.61 24.61 8.26
C GLY A 690 -18.30 23.25 8.33
N LEU A 691 -18.46 22.74 9.54
CA LEU A 691 -19.30 21.57 9.82
C LEU A 691 -20.78 21.99 9.85
N VAL A 692 -21.55 21.57 8.84
CA VAL A 692 -23.00 21.82 8.74
C VAL A 692 -23.77 20.90 9.70
N GLY A 693 -23.29 19.68 9.89
CA GLY A 693 -23.96 18.71 10.75
C GLY A 693 -23.34 17.34 10.80
N PHE A 694 -24.04 16.42 11.45
CA PHE A 694 -23.61 15.03 11.57
C PHE A 694 -24.80 14.08 11.61
N CYS A 695 -24.57 12.81 11.28
CA CYS A 695 -25.50 11.70 11.42
C CYS A 695 -24.82 10.61 12.26
N PHE A 696 -25.52 10.19 13.31
CA PHE A 696 -25.17 9.05 14.15
C PHE A 696 -26.43 8.25 14.43
N GLU A 697 -26.79 7.37 13.49
CA GLU A 697 -28.05 6.63 13.49
C GLU A 697 -27.82 5.26 12.83
N GLN A 698 -28.47 4.19 13.32
CA GLN A 698 -28.38 2.84 12.73
C GLN A 698 -26.94 2.29 12.54
N GLY A 699 -25.98 2.74 13.35
CA GLY A 699 -24.56 2.34 13.23
C GLY A 699 -23.78 3.10 12.15
N GLU A 700 -24.41 4.05 11.48
CA GLU A 700 -23.78 4.94 10.50
C GLU A 700 -23.18 6.18 11.17
N GLN A 701 -21.96 6.53 10.77
CA GLN A 701 -21.24 7.71 11.24
C GLN A 701 -20.93 8.59 10.02
N MET A 702 -21.58 9.76 9.95
CA MET A 702 -21.39 10.68 8.83
C MET A 702 -21.20 12.12 9.29
N LEU A 703 -20.27 12.82 8.67
CA LEU A 703 -20.02 14.24 8.87
C LEU A 703 -20.46 15.01 7.62
N VAL A 704 -21.20 16.09 7.83
CA VAL A 704 -21.79 16.91 6.76
C VAL A 704 -21.12 18.27 6.76
N TYR A 705 -20.46 18.59 5.65
CA TYR A 705 -19.73 19.84 5.44
C TYR A 705 -20.41 20.71 4.38
N GLU A 706 -20.05 21.99 4.38
CA GLU A 706 -20.29 22.85 3.22
C GLU A 706 -19.62 22.25 1.97
N PHE A 707 -20.29 22.34 0.82
CA PHE A 707 -19.73 21.84 -0.43
C PHE A 707 -18.73 22.84 -1.02
N MET A 708 -17.49 22.38 -1.23
CA MET A 708 -16.40 23.18 -1.79
C MET A 708 -16.31 22.93 -3.30
N SER A 709 -16.92 23.81 -4.11
CA SER A 709 -17.14 23.54 -5.54
C SER A 709 -15.89 23.55 -6.40
N ALA A 710 -14.80 24.22 -5.97
CA ALA A 710 -13.51 24.18 -6.68
C ALA A 710 -12.61 23.00 -6.24
N GLY A 711 -13.08 22.13 -5.34
CA GLY A 711 -12.39 20.92 -4.92
C GLY A 711 -11.11 21.18 -4.12
N THR A 712 -10.14 20.26 -4.22
CA THR A 712 -8.87 20.34 -3.47
C THR A 712 -7.83 21.19 -4.18
N LEU A 713 -6.92 21.81 -3.41
CA LEU A 713 -5.76 22.50 -3.95
C LEU A 713 -4.87 21.55 -4.75
N ARG A 714 -4.70 20.31 -4.30
CA ARG A 714 -3.94 19.27 -5.03
C ARG A 714 -4.49 19.02 -6.43
N ASP A 715 -5.81 18.88 -6.57
CA ASP A 715 -6.43 18.64 -7.88
C ASP A 715 -6.24 19.85 -8.81
N SER A 716 -6.32 21.06 -8.26
CA SER A 716 -6.05 22.29 -9.00
C SER A 716 -4.60 22.44 -9.45
N LEU A 717 -3.64 22.09 -8.59
CA LEU A 717 -2.23 22.05 -8.98
C LEU A 717 -1.95 20.95 -10.01
N SER A 718 -2.61 19.80 -9.94
CA SER A 718 -2.46 18.74 -10.95
C SER A 718 -3.13 19.02 -12.30
N GLY A 719 -3.95 20.08 -12.38
CA GLY A 719 -4.72 20.45 -13.58
C GLY A 719 -6.03 19.67 -13.76
N LYS A 720 -6.38 18.77 -12.82
CA LYS A 720 -7.61 17.95 -12.88
C LYS A 720 -8.89 18.76 -12.70
N SER A 721 -8.85 19.87 -11.96
CA SER A 721 -10.03 20.72 -11.74
C SER A 721 -10.34 21.67 -12.91
N GLY A 722 -9.46 21.76 -13.92
CA GLY A 722 -9.56 22.75 -15.00
C GLY A 722 -9.30 24.20 -14.54
N LEU A 723 -9.05 24.44 -13.25
CA LEU A 723 -8.80 25.77 -12.71
C LEU A 723 -7.34 26.22 -12.93
N HIS A 724 -7.15 27.34 -13.61
CA HIS A 724 -5.83 27.94 -13.80
C HIS A 724 -5.44 28.85 -12.62
N LEU A 725 -4.50 28.37 -11.79
CA LEU A 725 -3.93 29.10 -10.65
C LEU A 725 -2.65 29.85 -11.06
N ASP A 726 -2.82 31.11 -11.43
CA ASP A 726 -1.73 32.08 -11.60
C ASP A 726 -1.06 32.44 -10.26
N TRP A 727 0.09 33.14 -10.32
CA TRP A 727 0.88 33.49 -9.14
C TRP A 727 0.07 34.21 -8.04
N LYS A 728 -0.74 35.19 -8.44
CA LYS A 728 -1.55 35.99 -7.52
C LYS A 728 -2.61 35.14 -6.83
N LYS A 729 -3.26 34.22 -7.54
CA LYS A 729 -4.21 33.26 -6.96
C LYS A 729 -3.50 32.32 -5.98
N ARG A 730 -2.30 31.82 -6.30
CA ARG A 730 -1.53 30.97 -5.38
C ARG A 730 -1.15 31.68 -4.09
N LEU A 731 -0.74 32.94 -4.15
CA LEU A 731 -0.49 33.76 -2.97
C LEU A 731 -1.74 33.93 -2.10
N ARG A 732 -2.92 34.15 -2.71
CA ARG A 732 -4.19 34.24 -1.96
C ARG A 732 -4.57 32.92 -1.30
N VAL A 733 -4.36 31.79 -1.98
CA VAL A 733 -4.60 30.45 -1.42
C VAL A 733 -3.66 30.20 -0.23
N ALA A 734 -2.37 30.50 -0.37
CA ALA A 734 -1.40 30.41 0.72
C ALA A 734 -1.82 31.27 1.92
N LEU A 735 -2.22 32.52 1.67
CA LEU A 735 -2.68 33.42 2.73
C LEU A 735 -3.94 32.88 3.44
N GLY A 736 -4.91 32.37 2.69
CA GLY A 736 -6.13 31.80 3.25
C GLY A 736 -5.83 30.61 4.16
N ALA A 737 -5.05 29.64 3.68
CA ALA A 737 -4.63 28.49 4.47
C ALA A 737 -3.80 28.90 5.71
N ALA A 738 -2.87 29.85 5.56
CA ALA A 738 -2.06 30.36 6.68
C ALA A 738 -2.92 31.03 7.77
N ARG A 739 -3.93 31.83 7.38
CA ARG A 739 -4.88 32.44 8.32
C ARG A 739 -5.71 31.39 9.06
N GLY A 740 -6.11 30.32 8.38
CA GLY A 740 -6.81 29.19 9.01
C GLY A 740 -5.96 28.54 10.10
N LEU A 741 -4.70 28.22 9.80
CA LEU A 741 -3.78 27.61 10.76
C LEU A 741 -3.40 28.56 11.91
N ALA A 742 -3.15 29.84 11.62
CA ALA A 742 -2.88 30.85 12.67
C ALA A 742 -4.05 30.96 13.65
N TYR A 743 -5.30 30.93 13.15
CA TYR A 743 -6.48 30.91 14.01
C TYR A 743 -6.50 29.68 14.93
N LEU A 744 -6.14 28.49 14.43
CA LEU A 744 -6.11 27.26 15.25
C LEU A 744 -5.03 27.31 16.34
N HIS A 745 -3.86 27.87 16.04
CA HIS A 745 -2.72 27.91 16.96
C HIS A 745 -2.82 29.00 18.02
N GLU A 746 -3.37 30.17 17.67
CA GLU A 746 -3.22 31.38 18.48
C GLU A 746 -4.54 31.97 18.97
N LEU A 747 -5.67 31.64 18.32
CA LEU A 747 -6.99 32.21 18.63
C LEU A 747 -8.00 31.18 19.13
N ALA A 748 -7.79 29.90 18.88
CA ALA A 748 -8.59 28.82 19.46
C ALA A 748 -8.16 28.59 20.92
N ASP A 749 -9.14 28.43 21.81
CA ASP A 749 -8.91 28.17 23.24
C ASP A 749 -9.55 26.84 23.66
N PRO A 750 -8.76 25.81 24.03
CA PRO A 750 -7.30 25.78 23.98
C PRO A 750 -6.76 25.63 22.55
N PRO A 751 -5.48 25.97 22.28
CA PRO A 751 -4.86 25.86 20.97
C PRO A 751 -5.01 24.47 20.33
N ILE A 752 -5.21 24.43 19.02
CA ILE A 752 -5.43 23.21 18.24
C ILE A 752 -4.28 23.00 17.26
N ILE A 753 -3.61 21.86 17.34
CA ILE A 753 -2.60 21.45 16.34
C ILE A 753 -3.28 20.53 15.34
N HIS A 754 -3.22 20.87 14.05
CA HIS A 754 -3.92 20.21 12.96
C HIS A 754 -3.35 18.81 12.66
N ARG A 755 -2.02 18.69 12.61
CA ARG A 755 -1.21 17.46 12.40
C ARG A 755 -1.22 16.83 11.02
N ASP A 756 -2.17 17.20 10.17
CA ASP A 756 -2.28 16.67 8.81
C ASP A 756 -2.48 17.76 7.75
N VAL A 757 -1.67 18.82 7.82
CA VAL A 757 -1.68 19.91 6.85
C VAL A 757 -1.05 19.42 5.54
N LYS A 758 -1.82 19.43 4.45
CA LYS A 758 -1.39 18.99 3.11
C LYS A 758 -2.27 19.59 2.02
N SER A 759 -1.80 19.57 0.76
CA SER A 759 -2.52 20.16 -0.37
C SER A 759 -3.88 19.51 -0.67
N SER A 760 -4.13 18.26 -0.24
CA SER A 760 -5.46 17.62 -0.36
C SER A 760 -6.44 18.03 0.74
N ASN A 761 -5.95 18.59 1.85
CA ASN A 761 -6.76 19.04 2.99
C ASN A 761 -6.99 20.56 2.96
N ILE A 762 -6.59 21.22 1.88
CA ILE A 762 -6.91 22.62 1.60
C ILE A 762 -7.90 22.64 0.44
N LEU A 763 -9.14 23.00 0.74
CA LEU A 763 -10.25 23.06 -0.21
C LEU A 763 -10.49 24.51 -0.66
N MET A 764 -11.15 24.68 -1.81
CA MET A 764 -11.50 26.00 -2.35
C MET A 764 -12.98 26.09 -2.72
N ASP A 765 -13.59 27.24 -2.44
CA ASP A 765 -14.96 27.55 -2.84
C ASP A 765 -14.99 28.22 -4.22
N GLU A 766 -16.19 28.62 -4.67
CA GLU A 766 -16.41 29.26 -5.97
C GLU A 766 -15.68 30.60 -6.12
N HIS A 767 -15.32 31.24 -5.00
CA HIS A 767 -14.59 32.50 -4.94
C HIS A 767 -13.07 32.32 -4.79
N LEU A 768 -12.57 31.08 -4.85
CA LEU A 768 -11.17 30.72 -4.60
C LEU A 768 -10.70 31.04 -3.18
N THR A 769 -11.61 31.05 -2.22
CA THR A 769 -11.27 31.14 -0.80
C THR A 769 -10.73 29.80 -0.34
N ALA A 770 -9.46 29.76 0.09
CA ALA A 770 -8.87 28.56 0.65
C ALA A 770 -9.40 28.30 2.08
N LYS A 771 -9.83 27.06 2.33
CA LYS A 771 -10.29 26.58 3.63
C LYS A 771 -9.58 25.29 4.02
N VAL A 772 -9.06 25.24 5.25
CA VAL A 772 -8.41 24.05 5.82
C VAL A 772 -9.48 23.06 6.30
N ALA A 773 -9.30 21.78 6.00
CA ALA A 773 -10.25 20.70 6.24
C ALA A 773 -9.57 19.47 6.87
N ASP A 774 -10.38 18.51 7.31
CA ASP A 774 -9.98 17.19 7.83
C ASP A 774 -9.26 17.24 9.19
N PHE A 775 -10.06 17.45 10.25
CA PHE A 775 -9.58 17.62 11.64
C PHE A 775 -9.52 16.30 12.42
N GLY A 776 -9.70 15.15 11.75
CA GLY A 776 -9.77 13.84 12.39
C GLY A 776 -8.52 13.46 13.20
N LEU A 777 -7.36 14.03 12.85
CA LEU A 777 -6.09 13.80 13.55
C LEU A 777 -5.68 14.93 14.50
N SER A 778 -6.44 16.03 14.51
CA SER A 778 -6.10 17.24 15.26
C SER A 778 -6.15 17.01 16.78
N LYS A 779 -5.39 17.81 17.54
CA LYS A 779 -5.26 17.64 18.99
C LYS A 779 -5.27 18.98 19.72
N LEU A 780 -6.03 19.04 20.82
CA LEU A 780 -6.02 20.16 21.76
C LEU A 780 -4.72 20.15 22.57
N VAL A 781 -4.10 21.31 22.71
CA VAL A 781 -2.97 21.54 23.60
C VAL A 781 -3.53 21.90 24.98
N SER A 782 -3.72 20.91 25.85
CA SER A 782 -4.11 21.15 27.24
C SER A 782 -2.92 21.73 28.03
N ASP A 783 -3.15 22.82 28.76
CA ASP A 783 -2.18 23.55 29.58
C ASP A 783 -1.21 22.62 30.32
N THR A 784 -0.04 22.43 29.71
CA THR A 784 1.10 21.76 30.31
C THR A 784 2.23 22.74 30.22
N GLU A 785 2.85 23.02 31.37
CA GLU A 785 3.91 24.02 31.61
C GLU A 785 5.19 23.82 30.76
N ARG A 786 5.15 23.02 29.68
CA ARG A 786 6.30 22.63 28.84
C ARG A 786 6.13 22.85 27.32
N GLY A 787 5.02 23.40 26.83
CA GLY A 787 4.89 23.86 25.43
C GLY A 787 4.96 22.78 24.32
N HIS A 788 4.86 21.49 24.66
CA HIS A 788 4.86 20.38 23.70
C HIS A 788 3.91 19.26 24.15
N VAL A 789 3.38 18.49 23.19
CA VAL A 789 2.49 17.36 23.45
C VAL A 789 3.19 16.06 23.03
N SER A 790 3.65 15.26 24.02
CA SER A 790 4.18 13.91 23.77
C SER A 790 3.07 12.94 23.37
N THR A 791 3.22 12.27 22.22
CA THR A 791 2.12 11.57 21.56
C THR A 791 2.63 10.65 20.47
N GLN A 792 1.86 9.61 20.13
CA GLN A 792 2.10 8.81 18.93
C GLN A 792 2.23 9.71 17.69
N VAL A 793 3.24 9.46 16.86
CA VAL A 793 3.47 10.18 15.61
C VAL A 793 2.36 9.85 14.61
N LYS A 794 1.62 10.88 14.17
CA LYS A 794 0.57 10.78 13.14
C LYS A 794 0.69 11.94 12.16
N GLY A 795 0.49 11.69 10.88
CA GLY A 795 0.54 12.68 9.79
C GLY A 795 0.82 12.02 8.43
N THR A 796 0.76 12.80 7.35
CA THR A 796 1.01 12.30 6.00
C THR A 796 2.49 12.34 5.61
N LEU A 797 3.01 11.23 5.10
CA LEU A 797 4.39 11.13 4.61
C LEU A 797 4.67 12.17 3.51
N GLY A 798 5.78 12.91 3.66
CA GLY A 798 6.15 14.04 2.79
C GLY A 798 5.79 15.41 3.36
N TYR A 799 4.87 15.48 4.32
CA TYR A 799 4.54 16.71 5.07
C TYR A 799 4.99 16.64 6.53
N LEU A 800 5.30 15.45 7.02
CA LEU A 800 5.61 15.20 8.43
C LEU A 800 6.89 15.93 8.87
N ASP A 801 6.76 16.69 9.95
CA ASP A 801 7.87 17.35 10.64
C ASP A 801 8.95 16.34 11.10
N PRO A 802 10.21 16.46 10.63
CA PRO A 802 11.30 15.58 11.02
C PRO A 802 11.59 15.58 12.52
N GLU A 803 11.49 16.74 13.19
CA GLU A 803 11.75 16.83 14.63
C GLU A 803 10.64 16.15 15.42
N TYR A 804 9.37 16.36 15.06
CA TYR A 804 8.25 15.61 15.64
C TYR A 804 8.40 14.10 15.42
N TYR A 805 8.81 13.70 14.21
CA TYR A 805 9.05 12.29 13.89
C TYR A 805 10.14 11.66 14.76
N MET A 806 11.24 12.37 14.99
CA MET A 806 12.38 11.88 15.79
C MET A 806 12.13 11.94 17.29
N SER A 807 11.54 13.03 17.78
CA SER A 807 11.40 13.33 19.22
C SER A 807 10.08 12.86 19.83
N GLN A 808 9.07 12.57 19.00
CA GLN A 808 7.67 12.35 19.40
C GLN A 808 7.03 13.55 20.13
N GLN A 809 7.66 14.73 20.08
CA GLN A 809 7.15 15.97 20.63
C GLN A 809 6.38 16.74 19.55
N LEU A 810 5.07 16.84 19.71
CA LEU A 810 4.25 17.63 18.81
C LEU A 810 4.13 19.07 19.33
N THR A 811 4.38 20.03 18.45
CA THR A 811 4.15 21.46 18.68
C THR A 811 3.37 22.06 17.51
N GLU A 812 2.89 23.30 17.65
CA GLU A 812 2.31 24.08 16.56
C GLU A 812 3.29 24.29 15.40
N LYS A 813 4.61 24.23 15.68
CA LYS A 813 5.67 24.29 14.66
C LYS A 813 5.70 23.09 13.73
N SER A 814 5.07 21.97 14.10
CA SER A 814 4.93 20.81 13.21
C SER A 814 3.95 21.09 12.06
N ASP A 815 2.90 21.89 12.31
CA ASP A 815 2.00 22.36 11.25
C ASP A 815 2.68 23.41 10.36
N VAL A 816 3.57 24.25 10.93
CA VAL A 816 4.38 25.22 10.16
C VAL A 816 5.27 24.49 9.15
N TYR A 817 5.92 23.40 9.54
CA TYR A 817 6.71 22.58 8.62
C TYR A 817 5.85 22.02 7.48
N SER A 818 4.72 21.43 7.84
CA SER A 818 3.77 20.85 6.89
C SER A 818 3.24 21.90 5.91
N PHE A 819 2.95 23.11 6.39
CA PHE A 819 2.55 24.26 5.55
C PHE A 819 3.67 24.73 4.63
N GLY A 820 4.93 24.74 5.10
CA GLY A 820 6.09 25.05 4.27
C GLY A 820 6.25 24.11 3.08
N VAL A 821 5.95 22.82 3.25
CA VAL A 821 5.90 21.86 2.14
C VAL A 821 4.78 22.23 1.14
N VAL A 822 3.59 22.60 1.61
CA VAL A 822 2.50 23.09 0.74
C VAL A 822 2.92 24.34 -0.04
N MET A 823 3.67 25.27 0.58
CA MET A 823 4.20 26.44 -0.13
C MET A 823 5.14 26.06 -1.27
N LEU A 824 5.98 25.02 -1.09
CA LEU A 824 6.82 24.51 -2.16
C LEU A 824 6.00 23.83 -3.28
N GLU A 825 4.93 23.12 -2.93
CA GLU A 825 4.00 22.58 -3.94
C GLU A 825 3.31 23.69 -4.74
N LEU A 826 2.98 24.83 -4.12
CA LEU A 826 2.42 25.99 -4.83
C LEU A 826 3.41 26.59 -5.84
N ILE A 827 4.72 26.40 -5.68
CA ILE A 827 5.72 26.87 -6.65
C ILE A 827 5.89 25.85 -7.79
N ILE A 828 6.02 24.57 -7.44
CA ILE A 828 6.49 23.51 -8.35
C ILE A 828 5.33 22.75 -9.02
N ALA A 829 4.14 22.76 -8.39
CA ALA A 829 2.96 22.00 -8.78
C ALA A 829 3.18 20.48 -8.97
N LYS A 830 4.12 19.92 -8.19
CA LYS A 830 4.37 18.48 -8.07
C LYS A 830 4.11 18.04 -6.64
N GLN A 831 3.88 16.73 -6.47
CA GLN A 831 3.71 16.15 -5.14
C GLN A 831 5.02 16.24 -4.33
N PRO A 832 4.96 16.29 -2.99
CA PRO A 832 6.17 16.44 -2.18
C PRO A 832 7.17 15.30 -2.34
N ILE A 833 6.69 14.09 -2.64
CA ILE A 833 7.51 12.90 -2.90
C ILE A 833 7.10 12.33 -4.26
N GLU A 834 8.01 12.33 -5.22
CA GLU A 834 7.81 11.74 -6.54
C GLU A 834 9.09 11.05 -7.02
N LYS A 835 8.99 9.79 -7.46
CA LYS A 835 10.14 8.98 -7.95
C LYS A 835 11.34 8.97 -6.99
N GLY A 836 11.10 8.91 -5.68
CA GLY A 836 12.13 8.90 -4.64
C GLY A 836 12.79 10.25 -4.35
N LYS A 837 12.39 11.34 -5.03
CA LYS A 837 12.88 12.70 -4.77
C LYS A 837 11.94 13.43 -3.82
N TYR A 838 12.50 14.11 -2.83
CA TYR A 838 11.76 14.90 -1.84
C TYR A 838 11.89 16.39 -2.14
N ILE A 839 10.76 17.07 -2.29
CA ILE A 839 10.67 18.47 -2.76
C ILE A 839 11.54 19.44 -1.95
N VAL A 840 11.56 19.33 -0.62
CA VAL A 840 12.37 20.21 0.24
C VAL A 840 13.86 20.02 -0.04
N ARG A 841 14.31 18.77 -0.22
CA ARG A 841 15.72 18.46 -0.50
C ARG A 841 16.13 18.95 -1.88
N GLU A 842 15.28 18.76 -2.88
CA GLU A 842 15.56 19.20 -4.25
C GLU A 842 15.64 20.73 -4.34
N VAL A 843 14.72 21.44 -3.69
CA VAL A 843 14.73 22.91 -3.61
C VAL A 843 15.96 23.42 -2.87
N LYS A 844 16.30 22.84 -1.71
CA LYS A 844 17.52 23.22 -0.96
C LYS A 844 18.79 23.01 -1.77
N ARG A 845 18.85 21.99 -2.64
CA ARG A 845 20.01 21.70 -3.50
C ARG A 845 20.11 22.62 -4.71
N ALA A 846 18.98 23.05 -5.26
CA ALA A 846 18.92 23.92 -6.44
C ALA A 846 18.98 25.42 -6.07
N LEU A 847 18.93 25.76 -4.78
CA LEU A 847 18.93 27.14 -4.32
C LEU A 847 20.25 27.85 -4.66
N ASP A 848 20.15 28.93 -5.43
CA ASP A 848 21.25 29.85 -5.70
C ASP A 848 20.92 31.22 -5.08
N GLY A 849 21.66 31.58 -4.02
CA GLY A 849 21.49 32.88 -3.35
C GLY A 849 21.98 34.07 -4.16
N GLY A 850 22.69 33.85 -5.27
CA GLY A 850 23.10 34.90 -6.22
C GLY A 850 22.02 35.27 -7.24
N ASP A 851 21.00 34.42 -7.43
CA ASP A 851 19.87 34.68 -8.33
C ASP A 851 18.74 35.41 -7.59
N ALA A 852 18.68 36.73 -7.81
CA ALA A 852 17.69 37.60 -7.18
C ALA A 852 16.26 37.43 -7.74
N GLU A 853 16.09 36.80 -8.91
CA GLU A 853 14.80 36.70 -9.62
C GLU A 853 14.09 35.38 -9.30
N PHE A 854 14.78 34.24 -9.40
CA PHE A 854 14.19 32.92 -9.20
C PHE A 854 14.90 32.03 -8.17
N CYS A 855 15.93 32.54 -7.49
CA CYS A 855 16.72 31.82 -6.49
C CYS A 855 17.30 30.49 -7.00
N GLY A 856 17.63 30.38 -8.29
CA GLY A 856 18.14 29.16 -8.92
C GLY A 856 17.07 28.13 -9.29
N LEU A 857 15.79 28.42 -9.07
CA LEU A 857 14.68 27.47 -9.23
C LEU A 857 13.97 27.53 -10.59
N LYS A 858 14.51 28.27 -11.56
CA LYS A 858 13.86 28.56 -12.85
C LYS A 858 13.33 27.30 -13.57
N ASP A 859 14.10 26.21 -13.55
CA ASP A 859 13.73 24.94 -14.22
C ASP A 859 12.77 24.06 -13.40
N MET A 860 12.51 24.43 -12.14
CA MET A 860 11.61 23.70 -11.24
C MET A 860 10.24 24.37 -11.09
N ILE A 861 10.13 25.65 -11.45
CA ILE A 861 8.91 26.43 -11.32
C ILE A 861 7.84 25.93 -12.30
N ASP A 862 6.59 25.90 -11.83
CA ASP A 862 5.45 25.62 -12.69
C ASP A 862 5.32 26.68 -13.79
N THR A 863 5.40 26.23 -15.04
CA THR A 863 5.22 27.08 -16.23
C THR A 863 3.95 27.95 -16.20
N ARG A 864 2.89 27.53 -15.49
CA ARG A 864 1.65 28.30 -15.32
C ARG A 864 1.80 29.59 -14.50
N ILE A 865 2.86 29.73 -13.70
CA ILE A 865 3.17 30.97 -12.98
C ILE A 865 4.23 31.83 -13.68
N MET A 866 4.85 31.35 -14.77
CA MET A 866 5.92 32.04 -15.51
C MET A 866 5.42 33.00 -16.62
N ASN A 867 4.16 33.43 -16.60
CA ASN A 867 3.63 34.34 -17.64
C ASN A 867 4.14 35.79 -17.46
N ASN A 868 5.18 36.16 -18.23
CA ASN A 868 5.66 37.51 -18.65
C ASN A 868 5.68 38.71 -17.67
N ASN A 869 5.38 38.53 -16.39
CA ASN A 869 5.42 39.58 -15.37
C ASN A 869 6.50 39.27 -14.33
N HIS A 870 7.32 40.26 -13.99
CA HIS A 870 8.29 40.20 -12.90
C HIS A 870 7.59 39.81 -11.58
N LEU A 871 7.97 38.67 -11.00
CA LEU A 871 7.37 38.16 -9.76
C LEU A 871 8.05 38.80 -8.54
N ALA A 872 7.67 40.04 -8.22
CA ALA A 872 8.33 40.87 -7.21
C ALA A 872 8.39 40.23 -5.81
N ALA A 873 7.45 39.34 -5.47
CA ALA A 873 7.40 38.64 -4.19
C ALA A 873 7.97 37.22 -4.20
N PHE A 874 8.41 36.69 -5.35
CA PHE A 874 8.74 35.27 -5.50
C PHE A 874 9.90 34.82 -4.61
N SER A 875 11.03 35.53 -4.65
CA SER A 875 12.20 35.22 -3.81
C SER A 875 11.82 35.23 -2.31
N LYS A 876 11.04 36.23 -1.86
CA LYS A 876 10.59 36.30 -0.47
C LYS A 876 9.70 35.11 -0.08
N PHE A 877 8.83 34.66 -1.00
CA PHE A 877 7.97 33.50 -0.79
C PHE A 877 8.76 32.20 -0.67
N VAL A 878 9.80 31.99 -1.49
CA VAL A 878 10.72 30.85 -1.41
C VAL A 878 11.48 30.85 -0.09
N HIS A 879 12.04 31.99 0.33
CA HIS A 879 12.75 32.10 1.60
C HIS A 879 11.85 31.86 2.81
N LEU A 880 10.59 32.31 2.77
CA LEU A 880 9.61 32.02 3.81
C LEU A 880 9.28 30.51 3.86
N ALA A 881 9.06 29.88 2.70
CA ALA A 881 8.80 28.44 2.63
C ALA A 881 9.98 27.63 3.19
N LEU A 882 11.22 28.01 2.87
CA LEU A 882 12.43 27.36 3.39
C LEU A 882 12.60 27.52 4.90
N ARG A 883 12.31 28.70 5.46
CA ARG A 883 12.28 28.90 6.92
C ARG A 883 11.21 28.06 7.62
N CYS A 884 10.06 27.84 6.97
CA CYS A 884 9.01 26.97 7.51
C CYS A 884 9.46 25.50 7.58
N VAL A 885 10.27 25.03 6.63
CA VAL A 885 10.78 23.65 6.57
C VAL A 885 12.19 23.46 7.16
N GLU A 886 12.58 24.34 8.08
CA GLU A 886 13.81 24.16 8.86
C GLU A 886 13.74 22.93 9.75
N GLU A 887 14.89 22.27 9.96
CA GLU A 887 14.93 21.02 10.73
C GLU A 887 14.53 21.27 12.19
N ALA A 888 15.05 22.34 12.81
CA ALA A 888 14.71 22.74 14.18
C ALA A 888 13.43 23.58 14.24
N ALA A 889 12.45 23.15 15.03
CA ALA A 889 11.16 23.78 15.28
C ALA A 889 11.31 25.21 15.83
N GLY A 890 12.31 25.45 16.68
CA GLY A 890 12.62 26.77 17.20
C GLY A 890 13.10 27.79 16.15
N ALA A 891 13.61 27.33 15.01
CA ALA A 891 14.03 28.19 13.90
C ALA A 891 12.88 28.54 12.94
N ARG A 892 11.73 27.87 13.06
CA ARG A 892 10.56 28.08 12.20
C ARG A 892 9.76 29.29 12.71
N PRO A 893 9.17 30.11 11.82
CA PRO A 893 8.30 31.23 12.20
C PRO A 893 7.01 30.75 12.90
N SER A 894 6.27 31.66 13.54
CA SER A 894 4.87 31.38 13.92
C SER A 894 3.95 31.47 12.70
N MET A 895 2.75 30.86 12.75
CA MET A 895 1.80 31.01 11.64
C MET A 895 1.34 32.47 11.48
N SER A 896 1.22 33.25 12.55
CA SER A 896 1.00 34.70 12.45
C SER A 896 2.12 35.45 11.73
N ASP A 897 3.38 35.08 11.94
CA ASP A 897 4.50 35.68 11.21
C ASP A 897 4.44 35.32 9.72
N VAL A 898 4.13 34.04 9.41
CA VAL A 898 3.90 33.58 8.03
C VAL A 898 2.77 34.37 7.37
N VAL A 899 1.65 34.61 8.06
CA VAL A 899 0.53 35.42 7.56
C VAL A 899 0.99 36.85 7.25
N LYS A 900 1.66 37.52 8.19
CA LYS A 900 2.16 38.90 8.00
C LYS A 900 3.08 39.00 6.79
N GLU A 901 3.99 38.04 6.63
CA GLU A 901 4.93 38.03 5.51
C GLU A 901 4.24 37.81 4.15
N ILE A 902 3.27 36.88 4.06
CA ILE A 902 2.49 36.67 2.83
C ILE A 902 1.60 37.90 2.52
N GLU A 903 1.07 38.60 3.52
CA GLU A 903 0.31 39.84 3.33
C GLU A 903 1.19 40.96 2.74
N MET A 904 2.41 41.13 3.25
CA MET A 904 3.38 42.07 2.67
C MET A 904 3.74 41.73 1.22
N MET A 905 3.86 40.43 0.91
CA MET A 905 4.10 39.95 -0.46
C MET A 905 2.93 40.29 -1.40
N LEU A 906 1.69 40.10 -0.97
CA LEU A 906 0.49 40.46 -1.73
C LEU A 906 0.38 41.97 -2.00
N GLN A 907 0.75 42.80 -1.03
CA GLN A 907 0.80 44.26 -1.19
C GLN A 907 1.85 44.67 -2.23
N SER A 908 3.03 44.03 -2.23
CA SER A 908 4.08 44.30 -3.22
C SER A 908 3.71 43.88 -4.65
N GLU A 909 2.76 42.96 -4.81
CA GLU A 909 2.22 42.50 -6.11
C GLU A 909 1.02 43.33 -6.61
N GLY A 910 0.70 44.44 -5.93
CA GLY A 910 -0.36 45.39 -6.31
C GLY A 910 -1.78 44.93 -5.98
N LEU A 911 -1.96 44.08 -4.96
CA LEU A 911 -3.27 43.62 -4.48
C LEU A 911 -3.58 44.22 -3.10
N SER A 912 -4.69 44.95 -2.96
CA SER A 912 -5.18 45.38 -1.66
C SER A 912 -5.69 44.17 -0.86
N SER A 913 -5.19 44.00 0.36
CA SER A 913 -5.81 43.08 1.32
C SER A 913 -7.14 43.70 1.73
N VAL A 914 -8.26 43.06 1.40
CA VAL A 914 -9.52 43.36 2.11
C VAL A 914 -9.26 42.96 3.56
N SER A 915 -9.08 43.97 4.41
CA SER A 915 -8.78 43.87 5.82
C SER A 915 -9.93 43.17 6.54
N THR A 916 -9.76 41.88 6.77
CA THR A 916 -10.49 41.15 7.80
C THR A 916 -9.43 40.48 8.66
N SER A 917 -9.01 41.22 9.69
CA SER A 917 -8.24 40.72 10.82
C SER A 917 -8.93 39.49 11.40
N ALA A 918 -8.15 38.52 11.88
CA ALA A 918 -8.65 37.25 12.41
C ALA A 918 -9.58 37.38 13.64
N SER A 919 -9.79 38.60 14.17
CA SER A 919 -10.59 38.88 15.36
C SER A 919 -12.06 39.28 15.12
N THR A 920 -12.53 39.49 13.88
CA THR A 920 -13.88 40.08 13.64
C THR A 920 -14.94 39.17 13.01
N SER A 921 -14.70 37.86 12.86
CA SER A 921 -15.68 36.96 12.18
C SER A 921 -16.74 36.32 13.09
N ALA A 922 -16.84 36.70 14.36
CA ALA A 922 -17.74 36.05 15.32
C ALA A 922 -19.20 36.57 15.31
N THR A 923 -19.55 37.56 14.49
CA THR A 923 -20.85 38.27 14.63
C THR A 923 -21.76 38.36 13.40
N GLU A 924 -21.48 37.72 12.27
CA GLU A 924 -22.41 37.68 11.12
C GLU A 924 -23.01 36.27 10.91
N PHE A 925 -23.96 35.88 11.76
CA PHE A 925 -24.89 34.80 11.44
C PHE A 925 -26.28 35.15 11.94
N GLY A 926 -27.05 35.80 11.07
CA GLY A 926 -28.47 35.95 11.30
C GLY A 926 -29.16 36.92 10.34
N VAL A 927 -29.35 36.54 9.07
CA VAL A 927 -30.60 36.80 8.33
C VAL A 927 -30.81 35.71 7.27
N THR A 928 -32.04 35.24 7.19
CA THR A 928 -32.62 34.15 6.39
C THR A 928 -32.62 34.35 4.87
N MET A 929 -32.58 33.22 4.16
CA MET A 929 -32.75 33.04 2.70
C MET A 929 -33.97 33.77 2.09
N GLY A 930 -33.77 34.34 0.90
CA GLY A 930 -34.81 34.69 -0.08
C GLY A 930 -34.55 33.99 -1.42
N ALA A 931 -35.61 33.45 -2.02
CA ALA A 931 -35.65 32.53 -3.17
C ALA A 931 -35.01 33.02 -4.50
N PRO A 932 -34.64 32.11 -5.43
CA PRO A 932 -33.92 32.46 -6.67
C PRO A 932 -34.85 32.96 -7.79
N ARG A 933 -34.39 33.96 -8.56
CA ARG A 933 -34.99 34.38 -9.83
C ARG A 933 -34.14 33.87 -11.01
N HIS A 934 -34.83 33.34 -12.03
CA HIS A 934 -34.35 32.76 -13.30
C HIS A 934 -33.89 33.86 -14.31
N PRO A 935 -33.39 33.56 -15.53
CA PRO A 935 -32.14 34.09 -16.08
C PRO A 935 -32.40 34.71 -17.45
N TYR A 936 -32.94 35.92 -17.50
CA TYR A 936 -32.95 36.76 -18.70
C TYR A 936 -33.12 38.18 -18.21
N ASN A 937 -32.04 38.96 -18.26
CA ASN A 937 -32.01 40.40 -18.46
C ASN A 937 -30.55 40.87 -18.40
N ASP A 938 -29.92 40.95 -19.57
CA ASP A 938 -29.01 42.05 -19.88
C ASP A 938 -29.83 43.38 -19.89
N PRO A 939 -29.26 44.58 -19.63
CA PRO A 939 -28.00 45.03 -20.25
C PRO A 939 -27.04 45.92 -19.41
N LEU A 940 -25.80 46.00 -19.92
CA LEU A 940 -24.74 47.03 -19.81
C LEU A 940 -25.22 48.52 -19.73
N PRO A 941 -24.33 49.54 -19.64
CA PRO A 941 -23.20 49.80 -18.72
C PRO A 941 -23.13 51.29 -18.27
N ASN A 942 -22.26 51.63 -17.30
CA ASN A 942 -21.56 52.93 -17.06
C ASN A 942 -21.20 53.04 -15.56
N LYS A 943 -20.21 53.78 -15.06
CA LYS A 943 -18.93 54.37 -15.50
C LYS A 943 -18.46 55.19 -14.27
N ASP A 944 -17.17 55.13 -13.97
CA ASP A 944 -16.36 56.18 -13.33
C ASP A 944 -16.46 56.53 -11.82
N LYS A 945 -15.28 56.41 -11.17
CA LYS A 945 -14.58 57.34 -10.25
C LYS A 945 -15.14 57.52 -8.83
N ASP A 946 -14.36 57.79 -7.77
CA ASP A 946 -12.95 57.69 -7.37
C ASP A 946 -12.93 58.12 -5.87
N MET A 947 -12.04 57.53 -5.06
CA MET A 947 -11.40 58.02 -3.80
C MET A 947 -12.14 58.92 -2.78
N SER A 948 -12.17 58.54 -1.48
CA SER A 948 -11.17 58.97 -0.46
C SER A 948 -11.59 58.69 1.01
N THR A 949 -10.66 58.07 1.75
CA THR A 949 -10.21 58.27 3.16
C THR A 949 -11.17 58.67 4.29
N ASP A 950 -11.07 57.99 5.44
CA ASP A 950 -10.74 58.67 6.72
C ASP A 950 -10.29 57.75 7.87
N SER A 951 -9.54 58.38 8.77
CA SER A 951 -8.78 57.90 9.94
C SER A 951 -9.57 57.74 11.25
N PHE A 952 -9.03 56.87 12.12
CA PHE A 952 -9.08 56.81 13.60
C PHE A 952 -9.75 57.96 14.39
N ASP A 953 -10.59 57.64 15.39
CA ASP A 953 -10.24 57.82 16.82
C ASP A 953 -11.22 57.16 17.83
N TYR A 954 -10.72 57.04 19.07
CA TYR A 954 -11.09 56.26 20.26
C TYR A 954 -12.37 56.67 21.05
N SER A 955 -12.85 55.74 21.92
CA SER A 955 -13.35 55.94 23.32
C SER A 955 -14.75 55.37 23.64
N GLY A 956 -14.81 54.49 24.65
CA GLY A 956 -16.02 53.86 25.17
C GLY A 956 -16.73 54.62 26.31
N GLY A 957 -17.85 54.04 26.76
CA GLY A 957 -18.57 54.48 27.97
C GLY A 957 -19.68 53.49 28.35
N TYR A 958 -19.48 52.79 29.48
CA TYR A 958 -20.48 51.97 30.17
C TYR A 958 -21.50 52.82 30.94
N SER A 959 -22.75 52.36 31.03
CA SER A 959 -23.52 52.40 32.30
C SER A 959 -24.74 51.46 32.26
N PHE A 960 -24.95 50.73 33.36
CA PHE A 960 -26.12 49.89 33.69
C PHE A 960 -26.95 50.64 34.75
N GLN A 961 -28.30 50.57 34.71
CA GLN A 961 -29.14 50.03 35.80
C GLN A 961 -30.68 50.18 35.60
N SER A 962 -31.35 49.02 35.74
CA SER A 962 -32.56 48.66 36.51
C SER A 962 -33.92 49.42 36.43
N LYS A 963 -35.01 48.65 36.18
CA LYS A 963 -36.18 48.46 37.09
C LYS A 963 -37.26 47.47 36.57
N ILE A 964 -37.30 46.27 37.16
CA ILE A 964 -38.38 45.51 37.87
C ILE A 964 -39.88 45.72 37.53
N GLU A 965 -40.52 44.62 37.03
CA GLU A 965 -41.81 43.89 37.36
C GLU A 965 -43.18 44.61 37.55
N PRO A 966 -44.38 43.94 37.45
CA PRO A 966 -44.78 42.60 38.01
C PRO A 966 -45.62 41.71 37.03
N LYS A 967 -46.07 40.47 37.29
CA LYS A 967 -46.36 39.67 38.50
C LYS A 967 -46.31 38.17 38.16
#